data_AF-A0A353NYR5-F1
#
_entry.id   AF-A0A353NYR5-F1
#
_cell.length_a   1.000
_cell.length_b   1.000
_cell.length_c   1.000
_cell.angle_alpha   90.00
_cell.angle_beta   90.00
_cell.angle_gamma   90.00
#
_symmetry.space_group_name_H-M   'P 1'
#
loop_
_entity.id
_entity.type
_entity.pdbx_description
1 polymer ?
#
loop_
_entity_poly.entity_id
_entity_poly.type
_entity_poly.pdbx_seq_one_letter_code
_entity_poly.pdbx_strand_id
1 'polypeptide(L)'
;MKLKHIKKLFVIFLMIADCSFGAYCSWFGGNSTGPDNWAIANNWACGIVPNSTYTANISTNGSSPVISSNVGTAQGIYMSPYFASDSVELTIDGGTINIAQNIYIATVGSGTANVTVTNGGSLIALGSGYGNLNLNGSGKGNLIIIDGTVEVKSVIISAGHSIVIGNNGNLIIQSDAVNLINDYIQNGLIAAYQGQGSVKVIYENGKTYVNLQGIVQGESYLFADIDGNNQVNIIDLAFLASEWLLTDPGISQTRMPWIDARMYNGGALNNETINKAINGIGGVKRTLLLGAGIWEVNNSLTIPLNINLKFEHGAILNVNATCIVNINGSLDASANQIFSGSGQVKLNPLIQSAYPQWWGTPGSGDDTAICQAALDSGVRNIYFPSAVYNIDADGTGDQSAGLKLPSDVNVAFEEGSKLKVIPNSSTVYSVITITGKNNISLSGACIEGDRNFHTGTTGEWGFGISISNSQNITIKDVNVYDCWGDGIYICSVSDRVTVRDSIFNHNRRNGCSIISAKNVLFENCVFSNSDGTSPYKGVDIEPNYESDILQNIVFNNCRSYNNLAKGFSPAFDGALINPVSITFSNCSSDGDGTGFGIDAGPRNTLGTITFRDCTSTNAVENGFSCIAANINTVIDGLYIVNPGQRNDSRPQFSSGFVVWIDSSRSNLWCGNIHASNVNVQSSDGKAEYALYLNNEASGGTTTFRDIDIQMTTNMINAKRLYKGTGPYADYCTITFTDNPVYNSTASVSSGNMYKYISQRLTNQGASGPVTFNFNSASASSFDSTYLIDNLNGNGIILNFSGYNLMPGNRSTYSSSQQGSYLKIRADGVNYYIIESVGTWQ
;
A
#
# COMPACT_ATOMS: atom_id res chain seq x y z
N MET A 1 -8.06 -17.30 28.05
CA MET A 1 -8.65 -17.54 29.40
C MET A 1 -8.05 -16.54 30.39
N LYS A 2 -8.66 -16.30 31.57
CA LYS A 2 -8.43 -15.09 32.39
C LYS A 2 -7.22 -15.14 33.36
N LEU A 3 -6.45 -14.06 33.33
CA LEU A 3 -5.83 -13.24 34.41
C LEU A 3 -6.06 -13.61 35.91
N LYS A 4 -5.08 -13.20 36.78
CA LYS A 4 -5.10 -12.98 38.27
C LYS A 4 -4.77 -14.20 39.17
N HIS A 5 -4.13 -14.10 40.36
CA HIS A 5 -3.57 -12.97 41.15
C HIS A 5 -2.58 -13.42 42.28
N ILE A 6 -1.59 -12.56 42.61
CA ILE A 6 -1.10 -12.09 43.96
C ILE A 6 -0.78 -13.13 45.08
N LYS A 7 0.44 -13.29 45.65
CA LYS A 7 1.40 -12.42 46.44
C LYS A 7 1.21 -12.44 47.98
N LYS A 8 2.35 -12.38 48.74
CA LYS A 8 2.59 -12.18 50.22
C LYS A 8 2.86 -13.46 51.06
N LEU A 9 3.66 -13.49 52.16
CA LEU A 9 4.23 -12.48 53.11
C LEU A 9 5.57 -13.04 53.73
N PHE A 10 6.67 -12.27 53.95
CA PHE A 10 7.27 -11.80 55.27
C PHE A 10 7.79 -12.86 56.28
N VAL A 11 8.89 -12.71 57.08
CA VAL A 11 10.12 -11.84 57.15
C VAL A 11 11.22 -12.62 57.96
N ILE A 12 12.51 -12.22 57.92
CA ILE A 12 13.34 -11.71 59.07
C ILE A 12 14.77 -11.32 58.58
N PHE A 13 15.45 -10.42 59.30
CA PHE A 13 16.62 -9.63 58.88
C PHE A 13 17.83 -9.81 59.84
N LEU A 14 18.98 -9.17 59.52
CA LEU A 14 20.28 -9.12 60.25
C LEU A 14 21.23 -10.33 60.13
N MET A 15 22.56 -10.19 60.08
CA MET A 15 23.46 -9.12 59.56
C MET A 15 24.93 -9.63 59.60
N ILE A 16 25.73 -9.29 58.59
CA ILE A 16 27.21 -9.05 58.60
C ILE A 16 28.13 -10.04 59.36
N ALA A 17 28.99 -10.75 58.62
CA ALA A 17 30.46 -10.64 58.73
C ALA A 17 31.18 -11.50 57.67
N ASP A 18 32.37 -11.06 57.25
CA ASP A 18 33.16 -11.63 56.16
C ASP A 18 33.72 -13.04 56.42
N CYS A 19 33.84 -13.83 55.34
CA CYS A 19 34.87 -14.85 55.19
C CYS A 19 35.36 -14.87 53.73
N SER A 20 36.58 -14.39 53.54
CA SER A 20 37.31 -14.30 52.29
C SER A 20 37.54 -15.64 51.58
N PHE A 21 37.51 -15.62 50.26
CA PHE A 21 38.26 -16.59 49.44
C PHE A 21 39.22 -15.83 48.52
N GLY A 22 40.48 -15.71 48.96
CA GLY A 22 41.54 -15.11 48.17
C GLY A 22 42.04 -16.09 47.11
N ALA A 23 41.54 -15.97 45.88
CA ALA A 23 42.32 -16.33 44.71
C ALA A 23 43.20 -15.12 44.36
N TYR A 24 44.50 -15.20 44.60
CA TYR A 24 45.46 -14.20 44.11
C TYR A 24 45.57 -14.31 42.59
N CYS A 25 44.63 -13.67 41.87
CA CYS A 25 44.76 -13.47 40.44
C CYS A 25 45.80 -12.37 40.22
N SER A 26 47.06 -12.77 40.07
CA SER A 26 48.12 -11.84 39.69
C SER A 26 47.91 -11.44 38.23
N TRP A 27 47.85 -10.13 37.98
CA TRP A 27 47.77 -9.58 36.63
C TRP A 27 49.03 -9.99 35.85
N PHE A 28 48.86 -10.85 34.84
CA PHE A 28 49.94 -11.26 33.95
C PHE A 28 49.95 -10.36 32.72
N GLY A 29 50.43 -9.12 32.91
CA GLY A 29 50.92 -8.30 31.81
C GLY A 29 52.09 -9.01 31.12
N GLY A 30 52.02 -9.17 29.80
CA GLY A 30 52.97 -9.99 29.05
C GLY A 30 54.33 -9.31 28.85
N ASN A 31 55.38 -9.93 29.39
CA ASN A 31 56.81 -9.61 29.20
C ASN A 31 57.30 -8.27 29.78
N SER A 32 58.33 -8.33 30.62
CA SER A 32 59.01 -7.20 31.27
C SER A 32 59.84 -6.30 30.31
N THR A 33 59.58 -6.36 29.01
CA THR A 33 60.25 -5.60 27.94
C THR A 33 59.29 -5.38 26.75
N GLY A 34 58.17 -4.70 26.96
CA GLY A 34 57.19 -4.40 25.90
C GLY A 34 55.96 -3.61 26.39
N PRO A 35 55.06 -3.20 25.47
CA PRO A 35 53.77 -2.61 25.82
C PRO A 35 52.83 -3.65 26.44
N ASP A 36 52.09 -3.27 27.49
CA ASP A 36 51.21 -4.17 28.22
C ASP A 36 49.96 -4.51 27.41
N ASN A 37 49.83 -5.75 26.94
CA ASN A 37 48.64 -6.18 26.22
C ASN A 37 47.44 -6.35 27.17
N TRP A 38 46.49 -5.42 27.08
CA TRP A 38 45.25 -5.40 27.86
C TRP A 38 44.17 -6.34 27.28
N ALA A 39 44.35 -6.89 26.08
CA ALA A 39 43.35 -7.78 25.46
C ALA A 39 43.37 -9.24 25.96
N ILE A 40 44.13 -9.58 27.00
CA ILE A 40 44.14 -10.93 27.57
C ILE A 40 42.94 -11.10 28.53
N ALA A 41 41.92 -11.86 28.10
CA ALA A 41 40.62 -12.00 28.78
C ALA A 41 40.70 -12.35 30.29
N ASN A 42 41.70 -13.13 30.71
CA ASN A 42 41.86 -13.54 32.11
C ASN A 42 42.18 -12.37 33.07
N ASN A 43 42.69 -11.24 32.57
CA ASN A 43 43.12 -10.11 33.42
C ASN A 43 41.96 -9.26 33.97
N TRP A 44 40.74 -9.39 33.43
CA TRP A 44 39.61 -8.48 33.74
C TRP A 44 38.47 -9.14 34.55
N ALA A 45 38.46 -10.47 34.66
CA ALA A 45 37.39 -11.23 35.31
C ALA A 45 37.32 -11.09 36.85
N CYS A 46 38.28 -10.38 37.48
CA CYS A 46 38.44 -10.33 38.94
C CYS A 46 38.26 -8.92 39.55
N GLY A 47 37.80 -7.92 38.78
CA GLY A 47 37.63 -6.56 39.30
C GLY A 47 38.94 -5.86 39.70
N ILE A 48 40.08 -6.34 39.19
CA ILE A 48 41.40 -5.81 39.49
C ILE A 48 41.64 -4.55 38.66
N VAL A 49 42.19 -3.53 39.31
CA VAL A 49 42.49 -2.23 38.71
C VAL A 49 43.62 -2.35 37.68
N PRO A 50 43.42 -1.96 36.41
CA PRO A 50 44.51 -1.93 35.44
C PRO A 50 45.44 -0.75 35.77
N ASN A 51 46.63 -1.06 36.27
CA ASN A 51 47.69 -0.09 36.51
C ASN A 51 48.92 -0.50 35.71
N SER A 52 49.16 0.20 34.60
CA SER A 52 50.28 -0.03 33.69
C SER A 52 51.24 1.15 33.70
N THR A 53 52.53 0.84 33.86
CA THR A 53 53.63 1.81 33.69
C THR A 53 54.04 1.98 32.22
N TYR A 54 53.39 1.25 31.30
CA TYR A 54 53.64 1.25 29.87
C TYR A 54 52.38 1.64 29.08
N THR A 55 52.50 1.73 27.75
CA THR A 55 51.34 1.91 26.87
C THR A 55 50.55 0.61 26.81
N ALA A 56 49.28 0.69 27.20
CA ALA A 56 48.31 -0.40 27.09
C ALA A 56 47.96 -0.67 25.62
N ASN A 57 48.06 -1.91 25.16
CA ASN A 57 47.68 -2.30 23.80
C ASN A 57 46.41 -3.18 23.81
N ILE A 58 45.47 -2.90 22.90
CA ILE A 58 44.24 -3.68 22.70
C ILE A 58 44.17 -4.05 21.22
N SER A 59 44.53 -5.29 20.87
CA SER A 59 44.84 -5.66 19.48
C SER A 59 44.40 -7.06 19.03
N THR A 60 43.59 -7.76 19.84
CA THR A 60 43.06 -9.09 19.49
C THR A 60 41.55 -9.12 19.47
N ASN A 61 41.02 -9.73 18.40
CA ASN A 61 39.59 -9.87 18.12
C ASN A 61 38.89 -10.63 19.28
N GLY A 62 37.73 -10.14 19.73
CA GLY A 62 36.92 -10.79 20.80
C GLY A 62 37.29 -10.42 22.25
N SER A 63 37.94 -9.26 22.47
CA SER A 63 38.32 -8.79 23.81
C SER A 63 37.73 -7.41 24.09
N SER A 64 36.74 -7.34 24.99
CA SER A 64 36.03 -6.10 25.38
C SER A 64 36.30 -5.78 26.87
N PRO A 65 37.42 -5.14 27.23
CA PRO A 65 37.70 -4.70 28.60
C PRO A 65 36.69 -3.65 29.08
N VAL A 66 36.13 -3.85 30.27
CA VAL A 66 35.14 -2.97 30.91
C VAL A 66 35.64 -2.49 32.28
N ILE A 67 35.50 -1.19 32.56
CA ILE A 67 35.96 -0.56 33.81
C ILE A 67 34.78 0.10 34.52
N SER A 68 34.22 -0.57 35.53
CA SER A 68 32.89 -0.24 36.05
C SER A 68 32.82 0.56 37.36
N SER A 69 33.93 0.71 38.10
CA SER A 69 33.95 1.45 39.38
C SER A 69 35.35 1.79 39.93
N ASN A 70 36.41 1.34 39.26
CA ASN A 70 37.79 1.47 39.71
C ASN A 70 38.54 2.61 39.02
N VAL A 71 39.58 3.14 39.66
CA VAL A 71 40.49 4.15 39.10
C VAL A 71 41.78 3.48 38.59
N GLY A 72 41.82 3.19 37.29
CA GLY A 72 42.99 2.65 36.59
C GLY A 72 44.00 3.72 36.16
N THR A 73 45.22 3.29 35.86
CA THR A 73 46.30 4.12 35.31
C THR A 73 47.00 3.43 34.14
N ALA A 74 47.40 4.20 33.13
CA ALA A 74 48.21 3.71 32.01
C ALA A 74 49.21 4.78 31.54
N GLN A 75 50.34 4.38 30.95
CA GLN A 75 51.21 5.37 30.30
C GLN A 75 50.55 5.93 29.04
N GLY A 76 49.82 5.10 28.30
CA GLY A 76 49.08 5.44 27.08
C GLY A 76 48.07 4.33 26.76
N ILE A 77 47.16 4.55 25.80
CA ILE A 77 46.28 3.51 25.25
C ILE A 77 46.47 3.42 23.74
N TYR A 78 46.53 2.20 23.21
CA TYR A 78 46.74 1.90 21.80
C TYR A 78 45.77 0.79 21.35
N MET A 79 44.84 1.10 20.46
CA MET A 79 43.84 0.14 19.95
C MET A 79 44.12 -0.18 18.48
N SER A 80 44.48 -1.44 18.19
CA SER A 80 45.04 -1.88 16.90
C SER A 80 44.25 -3.04 16.28
N PRO A 81 43.14 -2.76 15.56
CA PRO A 81 42.43 -3.76 14.78
C PRO A 81 43.17 -4.03 13.45
N TYR A 82 44.10 -4.99 13.47
CA TYR A 82 45.07 -5.21 12.38
C TYR A 82 44.41 -5.54 11.03
N PHE A 83 43.38 -6.38 11.01
CA PHE A 83 42.68 -6.82 9.81
C PHE A 83 41.30 -6.17 9.69
N ALA A 84 40.75 -6.06 8.48
CA ALA A 84 39.43 -5.46 8.24
C ALA A 84 38.27 -6.18 8.95
N SER A 85 38.46 -7.44 9.34
CA SER A 85 37.54 -8.26 10.15
C SER A 85 37.72 -8.09 11.67
N ASP A 86 38.67 -7.28 12.11
CA ASP A 86 38.93 -7.07 13.54
C ASP A 86 38.01 -6.00 14.11
N SER A 87 37.42 -6.29 15.26
CA SER A 87 36.72 -5.32 16.11
C SER A 87 37.30 -5.40 17.51
N VAL A 88 37.90 -4.31 17.97
CA VAL A 88 38.43 -4.17 19.35
C VAL A 88 37.63 -3.13 20.11
N GLU A 89 37.42 -3.35 21.40
CA GLU A 89 36.56 -2.49 22.22
C GLU A 89 37.26 -2.03 23.50
N LEU A 90 36.74 -0.98 24.13
CA LEU A 90 37.10 -0.52 25.46
C LEU A 90 35.89 0.21 26.06
N THR A 91 35.43 -0.22 27.24
CA THR A 91 34.27 0.38 27.90
C THR A 91 34.64 0.90 29.29
N ILE A 92 34.23 2.12 29.61
CA ILE A 92 34.46 2.80 30.89
C ILE A 92 33.09 3.17 31.44
N ASP A 93 32.58 2.35 32.36
CA ASP A 93 31.16 2.24 32.76
C ASP A 93 30.98 2.64 34.24
N GLY A 94 31.26 3.91 34.56
CA GLY A 94 31.31 4.42 35.93
C GLY A 94 32.68 4.33 36.63
N GLY A 95 33.69 3.72 35.98
CA GLY A 95 35.09 3.76 36.44
C GLY A 95 35.89 4.97 35.90
N THR A 96 37.19 5.03 36.20
CA THR A 96 38.10 6.07 35.68
C THR A 96 39.39 5.46 35.13
N ILE A 97 39.91 5.96 34.01
CA ILE A 97 41.30 5.73 33.59
C ILE A 97 42.05 7.06 33.56
N ASN A 98 43.17 7.15 34.30
CA ASN A 98 44.12 8.25 34.18
C ASN A 98 45.30 7.83 33.27
N ILE A 99 45.55 8.62 32.24
CA ILE A 99 46.53 8.31 31.18
C ILE A 99 47.64 9.36 31.20
N ALA A 100 48.88 8.89 31.25
CA ALA A 100 50.04 9.78 31.34
C ALA A 100 50.36 10.50 30.03
N GLN A 101 50.14 9.84 28.89
CA GLN A 101 50.49 10.31 27.54
C GLN A 101 49.26 10.32 26.64
N ASN A 102 49.24 9.51 25.57
CA ASN A 102 48.27 9.61 24.47
C ASN A 102 47.32 8.42 24.42
N ILE A 103 46.15 8.65 23.82
CA ILE A 103 45.17 7.63 23.42
C ILE A 103 45.22 7.52 21.89
N TYR A 104 45.23 6.30 21.37
CA TYR A 104 45.22 6.00 19.95
C TYR A 104 44.13 4.97 19.64
N ILE A 105 43.14 5.34 18.81
CA ILE A 105 41.99 4.52 18.45
C ILE A 105 42.06 4.22 16.94
N ALA A 106 42.21 2.95 16.57
CA ALA A 106 42.33 2.49 15.18
C ALA A 106 43.42 3.20 14.34
N THR A 107 44.53 3.62 14.98
CA THR A 107 45.60 4.35 14.27
C THR A 107 46.45 3.48 13.36
N VAL A 108 46.34 2.15 13.48
CA VAL A 108 46.98 1.15 12.61
C VAL A 108 46.02 -0.01 12.33
N GLY A 109 46.25 -0.72 11.23
CA GLY A 109 45.37 -1.79 10.76
C GLY A 109 44.22 -1.28 9.89
N SER A 110 43.23 -2.12 9.61
CA SER A 110 42.09 -1.79 8.73
C SER A 110 40.71 -2.15 9.32
N GLY A 111 40.66 -2.70 10.53
CA GLY A 111 39.40 -3.02 11.22
C GLY A 111 38.86 -1.85 12.04
N THR A 112 37.98 -2.16 13.00
CA THR A 112 37.24 -1.19 13.82
C THR A 112 37.71 -1.18 15.27
N ALA A 113 37.79 0.00 15.90
CA ALA A 113 38.04 0.16 17.34
C ALA A 113 36.96 1.05 17.97
N ASN A 114 36.28 0.56 19.00
CA ASN A 114 35.21 1.28 19.70
C ASN A 114 35.62 1.61 21.14
N VAL A 115 35.55 2.87 21.54
CA VAL A 115 35.66 3.31 22.94
C VAL A 115 34.31 3.82 23.40
N THR A 116 33.80 3.33 24.52
CA THR A 116 32.52 3.78 25.12
C THR A 116 32.75 4.26 26.55
N VAL A 117 32.29 5.47 26.88
CA VAL A 117 32.39 6.06 28.23
C VAL A 117 30.98 6.40 28.72
N THR A 118 30.55 5.82 29.84
CA THR A 118 29.15 5.86 30.30
C THR A 118 28.98 5.66 31.81
N ASN A 119 27.75 5.85 32.32
CA ASN A 119 27.33 5.77 33.72
C ASN A 119 28.23 6.48 34.75
N GLY A 120 28.64 7.72 34.45
CA GLY A 120 29.58 8.54 35.22
C GLY A 120 31.06 8.26 34.94
N GLY A 121 31.36 7.38 33.97
CA GLY A 121 32.72 6.95 33.64
C GLY A 121 33.62 8.09 33.15
N SER A 122 34.93 7.98 33.39
CA SER A 122 35.91 9.03 33.07
C SER A 122 37.19 8.52 32.37
N LEU A 123 37.59 9.15 31.27
CA LEU A 123 38.81 8.84 30.51
C LEU A 123 39.69 10.10 30.43
N ILE A 124 40.75 10.15 31.24
CA ILE A 124 41.48 11.39 31.54
C ILE A 124 42.94 11.27 31.08
N ALA A 125 43.31 11.89 29.95
CA ALA A 125 44.67 11.94 29.41
C ALA A 125 45.35 13.30 29.69
N LEU A 126 45.57 13.59 30.97
CA LEU A 126 46.13 14.87 31.44
C LEU A 126 47.55 14.79 32.03
N GLY A 127 48.16 13.61 32.10
CA GLY A 127 49.46 13.41 32.77
C GLY A 127 50.66 14.09 32.08
N SER A 128 51.88 13.65 32.39
CA SER A 128 53.11 14.37 32.00
C SER A 128 53.44 14.41 30.49
N GLY A 129 52.71 13.67 29.65
CA GLY A 129 52.84 13.67 28.20
C GLY A 129 51.92 14.66 27.48
N TYR A 130 51.83 14.49 26.16
CA TYR A 130 51.06 15.38 25.28
C TYR A 130 49.54 15.34 25.50
N GLY A 131 48.98 14.24 26.03
CA GLY A 131 47.55 14.16 26.34
C GLY A 131 46.64 14.10 25.10
N ASN A 132 47.14 13.57 23.98
CA ASN A 132 46.44 13.59 22.70
C ASN A 132 45.51 12.38 22.55
N LEU A 133 44.28 12.61 22.10
CA LEU A 133 43.37 11.59 21.58
C LEU A 133 43.48 11.52 20.05
N ASN A 134 43.86 10.36 19.51
CA ASN A 134 44.17 10.19 18.09
C ASN A 134 43.22 9.17 17.44
N LEU A 135 42.46 9.60 16.43
CA LEU A 135 41.59 8.80 15.56
C LEU A 135 41.94 9.10 14.09
N ASN A 136 43.19 8.86 13.71
CA ASN A 136 43.79 9.38 12.47
C ASN A 136 44.52 8.30 11.62
N GLY A 137 44.14 7.03 11.78
CA GLY A 137 44.76 5.92 11.05
C GLY A 137 43.97 5.38 9.86
N SER A 138 44.42 4.22 9.39
CA SER A 138 43.82 3.45 8.28
C SER A 138 42.65 2.55 8.68
N GLY A 139 42.38 2.37 9.98
CA GLY A 139 41.19 1.67 10.48
C GLY A 139 40.02 2.63 10.74
N LYS A 140 38.95 2.12 11.36
CA LYS A 140 37.78 2.91 11.77
C LYS A 140 37.74 3.03 13.30
N GLY A 141 37.98 4.22 13.82
CA GLY A 141 37.91 4.51 15.25
C GLY A 141 36.60 5.21 15.59
N ASN A 142 35.91 4.72 16.63
CA ASN A 142 34.69 5.31 17.15
C ASN A 142 34.88 5.59 18.66
N LEU A 143 34.59 6.82 19.09
CA LEU A 143 34.47 7.18 20.50
C LEU A 143 33.03 7.55 20.80
N ILE A 144 32.44 6.95 21.83
CA ILE A 144 31.05 7.15 22.25
C ILE A 144 31.05 7.59 23.71
N ILE A 145 30.40 8.72 24.03
CA ILE A 145 30.33 9.29 25.38
C ILE A 145 28.86 9.52 25.72
N ILE A 146 28.30 8.77 26.66
CA ILE A 146 26.87 8.85 27.06
C ILE A 146 26.81 8.76 28.57
N ASP A 147 26.52 9.86 29.27
CA ASP A 147 26.61 9.96 30.73
C ASP A 147 28.03 9.65 31.23
N GLY A 148 29.01 10.45 30.81
CA GLY A 148 30.42 10.19 31.05
C GLY A 148 31.31 11.33 30.58
N THR A 149 32.62 11.25 30.86
CA THR A 149 33.58 12.31 30.57
C THR A 149 34.84 11.77 29.91
N VAL A 150 35.24 12.38 28.80
CA VAL A 150 36.58 12.24 28.21
C VAL A 150 37.29 13.57 28.38
N GLU A 151 38.45 13.58 29.01
CA GLU A 151 39.23 14.79 29.26
C GLU A 151 40.66 14.62 28.79
N VAL A 152 41.08 15.48 27.86
CA VAL A 152 42.34 15.34 27.11
C VAL A 152 42.98 16.71 26.93
N LYS A 153 44.23 16.76 26.46
CA LYS A 153 44.88 18.03 26.11
C LYS A 153 44.67 18.39 24.64
N SER A 154 44.56 17.42 23.74
CA SER A 154 44.17 17.66 22.35
C SER A 154 43.44 16.46 21.74
N VAL A 155 42.77 16.69 20.60
CA VAL A 155 42.12 15.65 19.78
C VAL A 155 42.63 15.80 18.35
N ILE A 156 42.88 14.70 17.65
CA ILE A 156 43.26 14.61 16.24
C ILE A 156 42.42 13.52 15.57
N ILE A 157 41.68 13.84 14.51
CA ILE A 157 40.77 12.91 13.82
C ILE A 157 40.84 13.05 12.29
N SER A 158 40.71 11.95 11.55
CA SER A 158 40.64 11.93 10.09
C SER A 158 39.31 11.37 9.56
N ALA A 159 39.06 11.51 8.25
CA ALA A 159 37.84 11.02 7.62
C ALA A 159 37.69 9.50 7.75
N GLY A 160 36.50 9.03 8.12
CA GLY A 160 36.18 7.60 8.34
C GLY A 160 36.17 7.16 9.80
N HIS A 161 36.54 8.03 10.73
CA HIS A 161 36.42 7.87 12.18
C HIS A 161 35.20 8.65 12.72
N SER A 162 34.76 8.39 13.95
CA SER A 162 33.66 9.10 14.61
C SER A 162 33.92 9.42 16.09
N ILE A 163 33.33 10.52 16.55
CA ILE A 163 33.13 10.82 17.97
C ILE A 163 31.64 11.14 18.14
N VAL A 164 30.97 10.46 19.06
CA VAL A 164 29.53 10.56 19.34
C VAL A 164 29.35 10.94 20.80
N ILE A 165 28.67 12.05 21.06
CA ILE A 165 28.36 12.52 22.41
C ILE A 165 26.83 12.47 22.55
N GLY A 166 26.34 11.58 23.42
CA GLY A 166 24.92 11.47 23.77
C GLY A 166 24.61 12.16 25.11
N ASN A 167 23.40 11.91 25.63
CA ASN A 167 22.90 12.49 26.88
C ASN A 167 23.96 12.48 27.99
N ASN A 168 24.18 13.62 28.64
CA ASN A 168 25.15 13.81 29.74
C ASN A 168 26.62 13.43 29.40
N GLY A 169 26.97 13.21 28.14
CA GLY A 169 28.35 12.99 27.71
C GLY A 169 29.13 14.31 27.66
N ASN A 170 30.41 14.28 28.08
CA ASN A 170 31.30 15.43 28.10
C ASN A 170 32.62 15.10 27.40
N LEU A 171 33.08 15.98 26.51
CA LEU A 171 34.44 15.97 25.97
C LEU A 171 35.12 17.30 26.34
N ILE A 172 36.20 17.22 27.11
CA ILE A 172 36.93 18.37 27.65
C ILE A 172 38.34 18.39 27.05
N ILE A 173 38.75 19.54 26.51
CA ILE A 173 40.06 19.73 25.88
C ILE A 173 40.80 20.86 26.61
N GLN A 174 41.87 20.53 27.35
CA GLN A 174 42.57 21.46 28.26
C GLN A 174 43.70 22.29 27.62
N SER A 175 43.95 22.22 26.31
CA SER A 175 45.00 23.05 25.68
C SER A 175 44.65 24.53 25.63
N ASP A 176 45.65 25.39 25.83
CA ASP A 176 45.61 26.80 25.41
C ASP A 176 45.42 26.86 23.88
N ALA A 177 44.25 27.35 23.41
CA ALA A 177 43.74 27.19 22.02
C ALA A 177 44.49 27.98 20.93
N VAL A 178 45.77 28.26 21.16
CA VAL A 178 46.69 29.02 20.31
C VAL A 178 47.32 28.08 19.29
N ASN A 179 48.40 27.41 19.71
CA ASN A 179 49.30 26.71 18.81
C ASN A 179 48.68 25.41 18.28
N LEU A 180 47.69 24.84 18.98
CA LEU A 180 46.96 23.66 18.51
C LEU A 180 46.15 23.98 17.25
N ILE A 181 45.46 25.12 17.24
CA ILE A 181 44.69 25.54 16.07
C ILE A 181 45.65 26.12 15.00
N ASN A 182 46.86 26.61 15.35
CA ASN A 182 47.90 26.94 14.36
C ASN A 182 48.37 25.71 13.59
N ASP A 183 48.57 24.57 14.23
CA ASP A 183 49.16 23.39 13.55
C ASP A 183 48.18 22.79 12.52
N TYR A 184 46.89 22.95 12.81
CA TYR A 184 45.82 22.72 11.84
C TYR A 184 45.90 23.68 10.61
N ILE A 185 46.52 24.89 10.69
CA ILE A 185 46.62 25.87 9.56
C ILE A 185 47.59 25.41 8.50
N GLN A 186 48.74 24.87 8.93
CA GLN A 186 49.84 24.53 8.03
C GLN A 186 49.59 23.22 7.30
N ASN A 187 48.79 22.33 7.91
CA ASN A 187 48.51 21.00 7.39
C ASN A 187 47.13 20.87 6.70
N GLY A 188 46.39 21.98 6.56
CA GLY A 188 45.15 22.04 5.76
C GLY A 188 43.90 21.48 6.45
N LEU A 189 43.84 21.54 7.78
CA LEU A 189 42.74 20.95 8.56
C LEU A 189 41.95 21.97 9.44
N ILE A 190 42.48 23.17 9.76
CA ILE A 190 41.78 24.40 10.27
C ILE A 190 42.77 25.51 10.72
N ALA A 191 42.50 26.79 10.52
CA ALA A 191 43.45 27.88 10.77
C ALA A 191 43.55 28.44 12.21
N ALA A 192 44.75 28.86 12.70
CA ALA A 192 44.84 29.84 13.80
C ALA A 192 46.13 30.69 13.99
N TYR A 193 46.19 31.27 15.20
CA TYR A 193 46.73 32.55 15.60
C TYR A 193 47.43 32.50 16.97
N GLN A 194 48.39 33.41 17.20
CA GLN A 194 49.03 33.65 18.49
C GLN A 194 48.11 34.32 19.54
N GLY A 195 47.20 33.60 20.22
CA GLY A 195 46.53 34.14 21.41
C GLY A 195 45.28 33.37 21.88
N GLN A 196 45.14 33.23 23.19
CA GLN A 196 44.49 32.15 23.98
C GLN A 196 42.99 31.86 23.76
N GLY A 197 42.53 30.67 24.21
CA GLY A 197 41.10 30.29 24.25
C GLY A 197 40.83 28.88 24.83
N SER A 198 39.57 28.55 25.08
CA SER A 198 39.10 27.20 25.49
C SER A 198 37.68 26.92 24.95
N VAL A 199 37.30 25.65 24.75
CA VAL A 199 35.98 25.25 24.26
C VAL A 199 35.36 24.22 25.20
N LYS A 200 34.17 24.51 25.73
CA LYS A 200 33.40 23.60 26.60
C LYS A 200 32.02 23.34 25.99
N VAL A 201 31.76 22.11 25.57
CA VAL A 201 30.42 21.69 25.13
C VAL A 201 29.66 21.15 26.35
N ILE A 202 28.40 21.59 26.54
CA ILE A 202 27.55 21.21 27.68
C ILE A 202 26.18 20.78 27.15
N TYR A 203 25.61 19.72 27.71
CA TYR A 203 24.25 19.28 27.43
C TYR A 203 23.36 19.44 28.67
N GLU A 204 22.30 20.23 28.56
CA GLU A 204 21.34 20.47 29.66
C GLU A 204 19.90 20.59 29.11
N ASN A 205 18.91 20.09 29.85
CA ASN A 205 17.48 20.25 29.54
C ASN A 205 17.06 19.90 28.09
N GLY A 206 17.71 18.89 27.49
CA GLY A 206 17.41 18.43 26.13
C GLY A 206 18.07 19.25 25.02
N LYS A 207 19.05 20.11 25.33
CA LYS A 207 19.71 21.01 24.38
C LYS A 207 21.23 20.95 24.50
N THR A 208 21.92 21.09 23.37
CA THR A 208 23.38 21.19 23.27
C THR A 208 23.80 22.66 23.24
N TYR A 209 24.75 23.01 24.10
CA TYR A 209 25.32 24.35 24.24
C TYR A 209 26.83 24.33 24.01
N VAL A 210 27.35 25.32 23.28
CA VAL A 210 28.80 25.59 23.22
C VAL A 210 29.10 26.79 24.10
N ASN A 211 29.84 26.57 25.18
CA ASN A 211 30.25 27.61 26.11
C ASN A 211 31.74 27.97 25.86
N LEU A 212 31.95 29.16 25.30
CA LEU A 212 33.27 29.76 25.07
C LEU A 212 33.62 30.65 26.27
N GLN A 213 34.08 30.06 27.38
CA GLN A 213 34.50 30.87 28.54
C GLN A 213 35.84 31.56 28.28
N GLY A 214 35.82 32.90 28.34
CA GLY A 214 37.05 33.70 28.46
C GLY A 214 36.99 35.17 28.02
N ILE A 215 36.03 35.60 27.18
CA ILE A 215 36.23 36.83 26.38
C ILE A 215 35.28 38.01 26.69
N VAL A 216 34.14 37.83 27.39
CA VAL A 216 33.36 38.97 27.98
C VAL A 216 32.68 38.55 29.30
N GLN A 217 32.47 39.51 30.23
CA GLN A 217 31.55 39.32 31.36
C GLN A 217 30.09 39.26 30.88
N GLY A 218 29.42 38.12 31.09
CA GLY A 218 28.00 37.92 30.81
C GLY A 218 27.76 36.62 30.05
N GLU A 219 26.91 35.74 30.57
CA GLU A 219 26.58 34.48 29.92
C GLU A 219 25.70 34.71 28.69
N SER A 220 26.17 34.24 27.53
CA SER A 220 25.43 34.27 26.27
C SER A 220 25.43 32.87 25.67
N TYR A 221 24.28 32.20 25.73
CA TYR A 221 24.07 30.88 25.17
C TYR A 221 23.62 31.01 23.71
N LEU A 222 24.26 30.30 22.78
CA LEU A 222 23.84 30.20 21.37
C LEU A 222 23.43 28.75 21.05
N PHE A 223 22.44 28.61 20.17
CA PHE A 223 21.96 27.32 19.68
C PHE A 223 22.92 26.76 18.63
N ALA A 224 23.31 25.49 18.78
CA ALA A 224 24.40 24.88 18.00
C ALA A 224 23.95 23.99 16.83
N ASP A 225 22.66 23.69 16.74
CA ASP A 225 22.03 22.91 15.66
C ASP A 225 21.23 23.88 14.78
N ILE A 226 21.75 24.19 13.58
CA ILE A 226 21.24 25.28 12.72
C ILE A 226 20.34 24.74 11.60
N ASP A 227 20.54 23.50 11.17
CA ASP A 227 19.64 22.83 10.23
C ASP A 227 18.49 22.05 10.91
N GLY A 228 18.57 21.86 12.24
CA GLY A 228 17.51 21.28 13.08
C GLY A 228 17.47 19.76 13.04
N ASN A 229 18.56 19.10 12.67
CA ASN A 229 18.63 17.65 12.45
C ASN A 229 18.98 16.83 13.72
N ASN A 230 19.17 17.48 14.87
CA ASN A 230 19.69 16.95 16.15
C ASN A 230 21.15 16.44 16.11
N GLN A 231 21.96 16.88 15.16
CA GLN A 231 23.39 16.54 15.01
C GLN A 231 24.21 17.79 14.64
N VAL A 232 24.94 18.33 15.63
CA VAL A 232 25.92 19.40 15.39
C VAL A 232 27.08 18.85 14.58
N ASN A 233 27.15 19.21 13.31
CA ASN A 233 28.15 18.74 12.35
C ASN A 233 29.12 19.86 11.93
N ILE A 234 30.09 19.51 11.07
CA ILE A 234 31.16 20.45 10.67
C ILE A 234 30.61 21.67 9.88
N ILE A 235 29.42 21.57 9.29
CA ILE A 235 28.78 22.67 8.56
C ILE A 235 28.14 23.67 9.55
N ASP A 236 27.51 23.20 10.63
CA ASP A 236 26.95 24.08 11.68
C ASP A 236 28.05 24.87 12.38
N LEU A 237 29.17 24.21 12.69
CA LEU A 237 30.36 24.86 13.27
C LEU A 237 30.99 25.89 12.32
N ALA A 238 30.98 25.63 11.01
CA ALA A 238 31.43 26.60 10.00
C ALA A 238 30.47 27.79 9.84
N PHE A 239 29.17 27.58 10.05
CA PHE A 239 28.15 28.64 10.02
C PHE A 239 28.31 29.59 11.22
N LEU A 240 28.44 29.05 12.44
CA LEU A 240 28.69 29.84 13.67
C LEU A 240 29.98 30.67 13.57
N ALA A 241 31.05 30.09 13.01
CA ALA A 241 32.29 30.82 12.74
C ALA A 241 32.11 31.96 11.73
N SER A 242 31.15 31.83 10.80
CA SER A 242 30.87 32.84 9.78
C SER A 242 30.04 34.03 10.28
N GLU A 243 29.10 33.82 11.22
CA GLU A 243 28.38 34.94 11.85
C GLU A 243 29.32 35.83 12.68
N TRP A 244 30.30 35.23 13.37
CA TRP A 244 31.33 35.98 14.10
C TRP A 244 32.15 36.92 13.19
N LEU A 245 32.45 36.48 11.97
CA LEU A 245 33.20 37.24 10.97
C LEU A 245 32.41 38.42 10.36
N LEU A 246 31.09 38.47 10.50
CA LEU A 246 30.26 39.58 9.99
C LEU A 246 30.46 40.90 10.74
N THR A 247 31.10 40.88 11.92
CA THR A 247 31.42 42.09 12.69
C THR A 247 32.78 42.73 12.35
N ASP A 248 33.60 42.08 11.50
CA ASP A 248 34.85 42.66 11.00
C ASP A 248 34.61 43.38 9.66
N PRO A 249 34.77 44.72 9.58
CA PRO A 249 34.55 45.49 8.36
C PRO A 249 35.60 45.25 7.25
N GLY A 250 36.60 44.38 7.45
CA GLY A 250 37.71 44.14 6.52
C GLY A 250 37.55 43.01 5.49
N ILE A 251 36.57 42.10 5.61
CA ILE A 251 36.53 40.86 4.81
C ILE A 251 35.60 40.96 3.59
N SER A 252 36.15 40.75 2.39
CA SER A 252 35.34 40.67 1.16
C SER A 252 34.50 39.38 1.12
N GLN A 253 33.18 39.54 1.16
CA GLN A 253 32.18 38.46 1.13
C GLN A 253 32.21 37.59 -0.14
N THR A 254 33.01 37.94 -1.16
CA THR A 254 33.20 37.16 -2.38
C THR A 254 33.72 35.74 -2.15
N ARG A 255 34.26 35.44 -0.96
CA ARG A 255 34.87 34.15 -0.57
C ARG A 255 33.92 33.13 0.07
N MET A 256 32.71 33.52 0.48
CA MET A 256 31.74 32.58 1.06
C MET A 256 31.17 31.63 -0.01
N PRO A 257 30.94 30.33 0.29
CA PRO A 257 30.33 29.40 -0.66
C PRO A 257 28.83 29.70 -0.90
N TRP A 258 28.20 30.44 0.00
CA TRP A 258 26.84 30.95 -0.06
C TRP A 258 26.80 32.46 0.16
N ILE A 259 25.66 33.09 -0.08
CA ILE A 259 25.37 34.49 0.26
C ILE A 259 24.08 34.52 1.08
N ASP A 260 24.10 35.22 2.22
CA ASP A 260 22.89 35.57 2.97
C ASP A 260 22.12 36.70 2.27
N ALA A 261 20.83 36.50 2.02
CA ALA A 261 19.97 37.57 1.52
C ALA A 261 19.87 38.76 2.50
N ARG A 262 19.96 38.54 3.83
CA ARG A 262 19.86 39.59 4.87
C ARG A 262 20.98 40.64 4.79
N MET A 263 22.11 40.34 4.14
CA MET A 263 23.19 41.31 3.92
C MET A 263 22.83 42.39 2.89
N TYR A 264 21.73 42.22 2.16
CA TYR A 264 21.22 43.19 1.19
C TYR A 264 20.07 44.00 1.79
N ASN A 265 19.83 45.19 1.22
CA ASN A 265 18.67 46.03 1.54
C ASN A 265 18.47 46.37 3.05
N GLY A 266 19.54 46.32 3.85
CA GLY A 266 19.47 46.55 5.29
C GLY A 266 18.74 45.46 6.09
N GLY A 267 18.70 44.22 5.60
CA GLY A 267 18.14 43.07 6.32
C GLY A 267 16.61 42.93 6.26
N ALA A 268 15.92 43.74 5.46
CA ALA A 268 14.47 43.62 5.29
C ALA A 268 14.10 42.26 4.66
N LEU A 269 13.21 41.49 5.30
CA LEU A 269 12.82 40.17 4.82
C LEU A 269 11.72 40.28 3.74
N ASN A 270 12.12 40.57 2.49
CA ASN A 270 11.18 40.73 1.38
C ASN A 270 11.79 40.42 -0.01
N ASN A 271 10.94 40.36 -1.04
CA ASN A 271 11.35 40.07 -2.41
C ASN A 271 12.34 41.09 -3.03
N GLU A 272 12.37 42.34 -2.57
CA GLU A 272 13.33 43.34 -3.07
C GLU A 272 14.75 43.00 -2.59
N THR A 273 14.87 42.59 -1.33
CA THR A 273 16.12 42.12 -0.72
C THR A 273 16.64 40.88 -1.42
N ILE A 274 15.77 39.90 -1.70
CA ILE A 274 16.14 38.68 -2.44
C ILE A 274 16.61 39.06 -3.86
N ASN A 275 15.89 39.93 -4.58
CA ASN A 275 16.32 40.40 -5.90
C ASN A 275 17.68 41.14 -5.88
N LYS A 276 17.95 41.94 -4.84
CA LYS A 276 19.27 42.57 -4.63
C LYS A 276 20.38 41.55 -4.40
N ALA A 277 20.11 40.48 -3.64
CA ALA A 277 21.06 39.38 -3.43
C ALA A 277 21.32 38.57 -4.72
N ILE A 278 20.27 38.27 -5.50
CA ILE A 278 20.38 37.63 -6.82
C ILE A 278 21.23 38.46 -7.77
N ASN A 279 20.99 39.78 -7.84
CA ASN A 279 21.81 40.69 -8.65
C ASN A 279 23.27 40.76 -8.17
N GLY A 280 23.51 40.62 -6.86
CA GLY A 280 24.86 40.52 -6.27
C GLY A 280 25.59 39.21 -6.60
N ILE A 281 24.87 38.10 -6.80
CA ILE A 281 25.42 36.83 -7.29
C ILE A 281 25.75 36.92 -8.79
N GLY A 282 24.92 37.61 -9.57
CA GLY A 282 25.07 37.71 -11.01
C GLY A 282 24.96 36.36 -11.72
N GLY A 283 25.81 36.13 -12.73
CA GLY A 283 25.80 34.90 -13.54
C GLY A 283 26.56 33.69 -12.95
N VAL A 284 27.11 33.80 -11.73
CA VAL A 284 27.95 32.74 -11.13
C VAL A 284 27.09 31.69 -10.42
N LYS A 285 27.46 30.41 -10.45
CA LYS A 285 26.76 29.39 -9.67
C LYS A 285 27.07 29.57 -8.17
N ARG A 286 26.04 29.78 -7.34
CA ARG A 286 26.20 30.05 -5.89
C ARG A 286 24.94 29.72 -5.09
N THR A 287 25.10 29.38 -3.80
CA THR A 287 23.95 29.22 -2.89
C THR A 287 23.48 30.59 -2.38
N LEU A 288 22.17 30.81 -2.36
CA LEU A 288 21.50 31.94 -1.72
C LEU A 288 20.77 31.42 -0.48
N LEU A 289 21.19 31.86 0.70
CA LEU A 289 20.55 31.54 1.98
C LEU A 289 19.46 32.58 2.27
N LEU A 290 18.26 32.10 2.59
CA LEU A 290 17.25 32.86 3.28
C LEU A 290 17.34 32.55 4.78
N GLY A 291 17.75 33.54 5.57
CA GLY A 291 17.78 33.42 7.02
C GLY A 291 16.39 33.36 7.66
N ALA A 292 16.32 32.93 8.91
CA ALA A 292 15.08 32.71 9.65
C ALA A 292 14.17 33.94 9.69
N GLY A 293 12.85 33.72 9.58
CA GLY A 293 11.82 34.74 9.53
C GLY A 293 10.95 34.69 8.29
N ILE A 294 9.92 35.55 8.26
CA ILE A 294 8.95 35.62 7.17
C ILE A 294 9.44 36.60 6.10
N TRP A 295 9.67 36.08 4.89
CA TRP A 295 10.11 36.80 3.70
C TRP A 295 8.91 37.17 2.83
N GLU A 296 8.51 38.44 2.87
CA GLU A 296 7.32 38.93 2.17
C GLU A 296 7.53 39.05 0.65
N VAL A 297 6.76 38.29 -0.13
CA VAL A 297 6.74 38.34 -1.60
C VAL A 297 5.48 39.07 -2.06
N ASN A 298 5.60 40.40 -2.12
CA ASN A 298 4.56 41.31 -2.60
C ASN A 298 4.70 41.68 -4.08
N ASN A 299 5.78 41.23 -4.73
CA ASN A 299 5.94 41.22 -6.19
C ASN A 299 6.56 39.88 -6.60
N SER A 300 6.11 39.32 -7.73
CA SER A 300 6.60 38.04 -8.26
C SER A 300 8.14 37.96 -8.31
N LEU A 301 8.67 36.80 -7.91
CA LEU A 301 10.09 36.54 -7.69
C LEU A 301 10.55 35.44 -8.64
N THR A 302 11.79 35.53 -9.13
CA THR A 302 12.39 34.47 -9.94
C THR A 302 13.80 34.16 -9.45
N ILE A 303 14.00 32.95 -8.95
CA ILE A 303 15.33 32.42 -8.61
C ILE A 303 15.91 31.80 -9.89
N PRO A 304 17.03 32.30 -10.43
CA PRO A 304 17.61 31.81 -11.69
C PRO A 304 18.31 30.44 -11.56
N LEU A 305 18.53 29.76 -12.69
CA LEU A 305 19.13 28.42 -12.80
C LEU A 305 20.50 28.27 -12.11
N ASN A 306 21.27 29.35 -11.99
CA ASN A 306 22.59 29.33 -11.35
C ASN A 306 22.54 29.41 -9.82
N ILE A 307 21.37 29.65 -9.21
CA ILE A 307 21.26 29.78 -7.76
C ILE A 307 20.75 28.48 -7.13
N ASN A 308 21.41 28.04 -6.06
CA ASN A 308 20.85 27.06 -5.14
C ASN A 308 20.15 27.82 -4.00
N LEU A 309 18.83 27.77 -3.91
CA LEU A 309 18.09 28.40 -2.81
C LEU A 309 18.18 27.50 -1.58
N LYS A 310 18.66 28.03 -0.45
CA LYS A 310 18.68 27.34 0.84
C LYS A 310 17.86 28.12 1.87
N PHE A 311 17.10 27.39 2.69
CA PHE A 311 16.36 27.95 3.82
C PHE A 311 17.07 27.63 5.13
N GLU A 312 17.28 28.64 5.98
CA GLU A 312 17.58 28.44 7.41
C GLU A 312 16.31 27.92 8.12
N HIS A 313 16.46 27.21 9.25
CA HIS A 313 15.29 26.76 10.01
C HIS A 313 14.40 27.95 10.43
N GLY A 314 13.10 27.88 10.11
CA GLY A 314 12.16 28.98 10.36
C GLY A 314 12.17 30.11 9.32
N ALA A 315 12.89 29.97 8.19
CA ALA A 315 12.75 30.85 7.04
C ALA A 315 11.51 30.45 6.21
N ILE A 316 10.60 31.39 5.95
CA ILE A 316 9.35 31.13 5.18
C ILE A 316 9.17 32.23 4.12
N LEU A 317 8.99 31.86 2.85
CA LEU A 317 8.54 32.78 1.80
C LEU A 317 7.02 32.92 1.83
N ASN A 318 6.54 34.09 2.26
CA ASN A 318 5.11 34.41 2.27
C ASN A 318 4.71 35.00 0.91
N VAL A 319 3.99 34.22 0.09
CA VAL A 319 3.62 34.59 -1.28
C VAL A 319 2.22 35.18 -1.33
N ASN A 320 2.14 36.47 -1.68
CA ASN A 320 0.87 37.17 -1.83
C ASN A 320 0.05 36.58 -3.00
N ALA A 321 -1.28 36.60 -2.91
CA ALA A 321 -2.22 35.92 -3.81
C ALA A 321 -2.00 36.18 -5.32
N THR A 322 -1.52 37.38 -5.67
CA THR A 322 -1.27 37.79 -7.07
C THR A 322 0.16 37.48 -7.55
N CYS A 323 1.03 36.99 -6.66
CA CYS A 323 2.44 36.78 -6.93
C CYS A 323 2.76 35.33 -7.31
N ILE A 324 3.81 35.18 -8.11
CA ILE A 324 4.37 33.88 -8.50
C ILE A 324 5.85 33.86 -8.12
N VAL A 325 6.28 32.83 -7.40
CA VAL A 325 7.70 32.53 -7.14
C VAL A 325 8.14 31.43 -8.10
N ASN A 326 8.98 31.76 -9.08
CA ASN A 326 9.57 30.79 -9.99
C ASN A 326 10.97 30.39 -9.49
N ILE A 327 11.12 29.17 -8.96
CA ILE A 327 12.41 28.62 -8.54
C ILE A 327 12.98 27.81 -9.71
N ASN A 328 13.76 28.46 -10.57
CA ASN A 328 14.41 27.80 -11.71
C ASN A 328 15.70 27.06 -11.33
N GLY A 329 16.35 27.49 -10.25
CA GLY A 329 17.55 26.86 -9.70
C GLY A 329 17.26 25.60 -8.85
N SER A 330 18.28 25.11 -8.15
CA SER A 330 18.11 24.01 -7.18
C SER A 330 17.59 24.52 -5.83
N LEU A 331 17.01 23.62 -5.05
CA LEU A 331 16.40 23.91 -3.75
C LEU A 331 16.99 22.95 -2.70
N ASP A 332 17.53 23.52 -1.62
CA ASP A 332 18.07 22.84 -0.45
C ASP A 332 17.18 23.22 0.75
N ALA A 333 16.25 22.33 1.09
CA ALA A 333 15.29 22.52 2.17
C ALA A 333 14.96 21.18 2.84
N SER A 334 14.82 21.20 4.16
CA SER A 334 14.29 20.07 4.93
C SER A 334 12.77 19.93 4.75
N ALA A 335 12.16 18.87 5.30
CA ALA A 335 10.72 18.62 5.22
C ALA A 335 9.90 19.49 6.21
N ASN A 336 10.23 20.77 6.29
CA ASN A 336 9.58 21.78 7.13
C ASN A 336 8.89 22.84 6.26
N GLN A 337 8.02 23.66 6.86
CA GLN A 337 7.38 24.76 6.14
C GLN A 337 8.40 25.81 5.69
N ILE A 338 8.40 26.08 4.38
CA ILE A 338 9.27 27.08 3.71
C ILE A 338 8.47 28.06 2.83
N PHE A 339 7.18 27.80 2.62
CA PHE A 339 6.23 28.64 1.88
C PHE A 339 4.98 28.91 2.73
N SER A 340 4.39 30.09 2.57
CA SER A 340 3.08 30.44 3.10
C SER A 340 2.35 31.41 2.15
N GLY A 341 1.10 31.75 2.47
CA GLY A 341 0.27 32.62 1.64
C GLY A 341 -0.41 31.88 0.49
N SER A 342 -1.25 32.58 -0.27
CA SER A 342 -2.09 32.02 -1.33
C SER A 342 -1.58 32.27 -2.75
N GLY A 343 -0.38 32.85 -2.89
CA GLY A 343 0.30 32.98 -4.18
C GLY A 343 0.88 31.66 -4.68
N GLN A 344 1.34 31.65 -5.92
CA GLN A 344 1.83 30.42 -6.55
C GLN A 344 3.34 30.24 -6.39
N VAL A 345 3.77 29.02 -6.11
CA VAL A 345 5.18 28.61 -6.22
C VAL A 345 5.29 27.66 -7.40
N LYS A 346 6.24 27.93 -8.31
CA LYS A 346 6.54 27.10 -9.47
C LYS A 346 8.00 26.66 -9.41
N LEU A 347 8.19 25.34 -9.38
CA LEU A 347 9.46 24.69 -9.15
C LEU A 347 10.00 24.13 -10.46
N ASN A 348 11.32 24.22 -10.67
CA ASN A 348 11.95 23.63 -11.84
C ASN A 348 11.82 22.09 -11.83
N PRO A 349 11.63 21.43 -12.99
CA PRO A 349 11.69 19.96 -13.09
C PRO A 349 13.01 19.30 -12.62
N LEU A 350 14.09 20.07 -12.42
CA LEU A 350 15.33 19.64 -11.77
C LEU A 350 15.18 19.40 -10.26
N ILE A 351 14.17 20.00 -9.61
CA ILE A 351 13.83 19.73 -8.21
C ILE A 351 13.14 18.37 -8.18
N GLN A 352 13.80 17.40 -7.54
CA GLN A 352 13.43 15.98 -7.67
C GLN A 352 12.06 15.65 -7.08
N SER A 353 11.70 16.30 -5.98
CA SER A 353 10.46 16.04 -5.22
C SER A 353 9.95 17.31 -4.55
N ALA A 354 8.65 17.37 -4.28
CA ALA A 354 8.02 18.34 -3.38
C ALA A 354 7.10 17.63 -2.39
N TYR A 355 6.83 18.28 -1.26
CA TYR A 355 6.06 17.75 -0.13
C TYR A 355 5.03 18.78 0.34
N PRO A 356 3.79 18.41 0.71
CA PRO A 356 2.82 19.34 1.31
C PRO A 356 3.36 20.11 2.52
N GLN A 357 4.26 19.49 3.28
CA GLN A 357 4.99 20.06 4.43
C GLN A 357 5.68 21.38 4.12
N TRP A 358 6.09 21.61 2.87
CA TRP A 358 6.70 22.89 2.46
C TRP A 358 5.71 24.07 2.51
N TRP A 359 4.40 23.83 2.40
CA TRP A 359 3.36 24.88 2.43
C TRP A 359 2.63 25.01 3.77
N GLY A 360 2.76 24.02 4.67
CA GLY A 360 2.18 24.07 6.02
C GLY A 360 2.31 22.76 6.78
N THR A 361 1.85 22.74 8.03
CA THR A 361 1.90 21.53 8.89
C THR A 361 0.59 20.74 8.75
N PRO A 362 0.63 19.49 8.21
CA PRO A 362 -0.57 18.67 8.06
C PRO A 362 -1.25 18.33 9.38
N GLY A 363 -2.56 18.07 9.33
CA GLY A 363 -3.37 17.64 10.48
C GLY A 363 -3.76 18.77 11.43
N SER A 364 -3.47 20.02 11.07
CA SER A 364 -3.77 21.22 11.89
C SER A 364 -5.17 21.79 11.65
N GLY A 365 -5.84 21.38 10.56
CA GLY A 365 -7.14 21.86 10.15
C GLY A 365 -7.51 21.25 8.79
N ASP A 366 -8.01 22.08 7.88
CA ASP A 366 -8.09 21.75 6.44
C ASP A 366 -6.69 21.84 5.79
N ASP A 367 -6.25 20.72 5.23
CA ASP A 367 -4.96 20.55 4.56
C ASP A 367 -5.10 20.57 3.02
N THR A 368 -6.31 20.75 2.45
CA THR A 368 -6.55 20.75 1.00
C THR A 368 -5.65 21.76 0.28
N ALA A 369 -5.52 22.97 0.82
CA ALA A 369 -4.70 24.02 0.21
C ALA A 369 -3.19 23.67 0.15
N ILE A 370 -2.62 23.08 1.20
CA ILE A 370 -1.19 22.73 1.24
C ILE A 370 -0.88 21.52 0.36
N CYS A 371 -1.81 20.57 0.28
CA CYS A 371 -1.72 19.40 -0.60
C CYS A 371 -1.84 19.81 -2.07
N GLN A 372 -2.79 20.69 -2.40
CA GLN A 372 -2.96 21.20 -3.76
C GLN A 372 -1.79 22.09 -4.19
N ALA A 373 -1.21 22.90 -3.29
CA ALA A 373 -0.04 23.71 -3.61
C ALA A 373 1.20 22.87 -3.97
N ALA A 374 1.39 21.72 -3.31
CA ALA A 374 2.41 20.75 -3.69
C ALA A 374 2.15 20.17 -5.09
N LEU A 375 0.92 19.70 -5.37
CA LEU A 375 0.52 19.21 -6.69
C LEU A 375 0.71 20.27 -7.79
N ASP A 376 0.32 21.51 -7.54
CA ASP A 376 0.41 22.63 -8.48
C ASP A 376 1.83 23.20 -8.64
N SER A 377 2.81 22.73 -7.87
CA SER A 377 4.18 23.24 -7.89
C SER A 377 4.92 23.00 -9.22
N GLY A 378 4.50 22.01 -10.00
CA GLY A 378 5.05 21.69 -11.31
C GLY A 378 6.27 20.74 -11.30
N VAL A 379 6.69 20.21 -10.14
CA VAL A 379 7.65 19.09 -10.11
C VAL A 379 6.95 17.79 -10.51
N ARG A 380 7.74 16.83 -11.02
CA ARG A 380 7.21 15.54 -11.45
C ARG A 380 6.85 14.59 -10.30
N ASN A 381 7.56 14.63 -9.17
CA ASN A 381 7.31 13.70 -8.06
C ASN A 381 6.80 14.46 -6.84
N ILE A 382 5.62 14.11 -6.36
CA ILE A 382 5.03 14.62 -5.13
C ILE A 382 5.02 13.49 -4.11
N TYR A 383 5.68 13.71 -2.99
CA TYR A 383 5.71 12.76 -1.88
C TYR A 383 4.84 13.29 -0.74
N PHE A 384 4.01 12.41 -0.19
CA PHE A 384 3.20 12.64 1.01
C PHE A 384 3.81 11.82 2.16
N PRO A 385 4.67 12.42 3.00
CA PRO A 385 5.17 11.77 4.22
C PRO A 385 4.05 11.34 5.17
N SER A 386 4.37 10.46 6.11
CA SER A 386 3.44 9.89 7.09
C SER A 386 2.76 10.98 7.96
N ALA A 387 1.56 11.37 7.57
CA ALA A 387 0.66 12.24 8.32
C ALA A 387 -0.81 11.97 7.96
N VAL A 388 -1.74 12.41 8.81
CA VAL A 388 -3.15 12.54 8.44
C VAL A 388 -3.34 13.93 7.83
N TYR A 389 -3.76 13.96 6.56
CA TYR A 389 -4.12 15.15 5.81
C TYR A 389 -5.64 15.21 5.78
N ASN A 390 -6.26 16.18 6.46
CA ASN A 390 -7.71 16.35 6.39
C ASN A 390 -8.05 17.13 5.12
N ILE A 391 -8.85 16.54 4.25
CA ILE A 391 -9.22 17.12 2.96
C ILE A 391 -10.64 17.64 3.05
N ASP A 392 -10.81 18.96 2.96
CA ASP A 392 -12.11 19.51 2.59
C ASP A 392 -12.45 19.09 1.16
N ALA A 393 -13.57 18.39 1.03
CA ALA A 393 -14.15 17.94 -0.23
C ALA A 393 -15.59 18.49 -0.40
N ASP A 394 -16.01 19.51 0.36
CA ASP A 394 -17.29 20.18 0.12
C ASP A 394 -17.16 21.25 -0.97
N GLY A 395 -17.47 20.84 -2.20
CA GLY A 395 -17.52 21.75 -3.35
C GLY A 395 -18.87 22.44 -3.54
N THR A 396 -19.81 22.36 -2.59
CA THR A 396 -21.22 22.76 -2.77
C THR A 396 -21.88 22.13 -4.01
N GLY A 397 -21.61 20.83 -4.23
CA GLY A 397 -22.09 20.09 -5.41
C GLY A 397 -21.10 19.98 -6.58
N ASP A 398 -19.83 20.41 -6.43
CA ASP A 398 -18.76 20.09 -7.37
C ASP A 398 -18.16 18.69 -7.08
N GLN A 399 -18.17 17.80 -8.07
CA GLN A 399 -17.47 16.51 -8.02
C GLN A 399 -15.95 16.69 -7.83
N SER A 400 -15.40 17.82 -8.24
CA SER A 400 -13.97 18.12 -8.23
C SER A 400 -13.52 18.87 -6.97
N ALA A 401 -14.21 18.71 -5.84
CA ALA A 401 -13.93 19.52 -4.65
C ALA A 401 -12.55 19.28 -4.01
N GLY A 402 -12.11 18.02 -3.92
CA GLY A 402 -10.84 17.63 -3.29
C GLY A 402 -9.61 17.83 -4.19
N LEU A 403 -8.61 16.96 -4.03
CA LEU A 403 -7.30 17.11 -4.66
C LEU A 403 -7.33 16.84 -6.16
N LYS A 404 -6.82 17.80 -6.94
CA LYS A 404 -6.79 17.78 -8.41
C LYS A 404 -5.38 17.44 -8.87
N LEU A 405 -5.19 16.24 -9.39
CA LEU A 405 -3.88 15.83 -9.90
C LEU A 405 -3.62 16.46 -11.27
N PRO A 406 -2.45 17.11 -11.49
CA PRO A 406 -2.04 17.58 -12.82
C PRO A 406 -1.59 16.42 -13.71
N SER A 407 -1.40 16.68 -15.00
CA SER A 407 -0.73 15.73 -15.90
C SER A 407 0.76 15.59 -15.55
N ASP A 408 1.37 14.49 -16.00
CA ASP A 408 2.82 14.23 -15.92
C ASP A 408 3.38 14.17 -14.49
N VAL A 409 2.58 13.71 -13.53
CA VAL A 409 2.93 13.63 -12.10
C VAL A 409 2.96 12.18 -11.57
N ASN A 410 3.92 11.93 -10.68
CA ASN A 410 4.00 10.76 -9.82
C ASN A 410 3.67 11.20 -8.39
N VAL A 411 2.60 10.66 -7.80
CA VAL A 411 2.21 10.91 -6.41
C VAL A 411 2.45 9.65 -5.60
N ALA A 412 3.28 9.75 -4.57
CA ALA A 412 3.65 8.64 -3.69
C ALA A 412 3.35 9.00 -2.23
N PHE A 413 2.63 8.10 -1.57
CA PHE A 413 2.23 8.19 -0.17
C PHE A 413 3.11 7.26 0.66
N GLU A 414 3.71 7.77 1.73
CA GLU A 414 4.49 6.99 2.68
C GLU A 414 3.58 6.12 3.55
N GLU A 415 4.07 4.97 4.02
CA GLU A 415 3.30 4.13 4.96
C GLU A 415 2.90 4.94 6.21
N GLY A 416 1.63 4.87 6.59
CA GLY A 416 1.06 5.67 7.68
C GLY A 416 0.46 7.01 7.25
N SER A 417 0.72 7.50 6.04
CA SER A 417 0.02 8.65 5.48
C SER A 417 -1.45 8.34 5.15
N LYS A 418 -2.34 9.33 5.29
CA LYS A 418 -3.77 9.20 5.05
C LYS A 418 -4.41 10.50 4.57
N LEU A 419 -5.17 10.45 3.47
CA LEU A 419 -6.16 11.47 3.14
C LEU A 419 -7.46 11.15 3.90
N LYS A 420 -7.93 12.06 4.73
CA LYS A 420 -9.18 11.89 5.49
C LYS A 420 -10.18 12.98 5.11
N VAL A 421 -11.36 12.62 4.66
CA VAL A 421 -12.40 13.61 4.32
C VAL A 421 -12.89 14.33 5.57
N ILE A 422 -12.95 15.66 5.51
CA ILE A 422 -13.65 16.47 6.52
C ILE A 422 -15.17 16.24 6.34
N PRO A 423 -15.88 15.80 7.39
CA PRO A 423 -17.31 15.48 7.28
C PRO A 423 -18.12 16.67 6.79
N ASN A 424 -18.90 16.47 5.73
CA ASN A 424 -19.65 17.52 5.05
C ASN A 424 -21.10 17.11 4.76
N SER A 425 -21.81 17.87 3.93
CA SER A 425 -23.18 17.55 3.49
C SER A 425 -23.37 17.55 1.97
N SER A 426 -22.28 17.54 1.20
CA SER A 426 -22.36 17.60 -0.25
C SER A 426 -22.90 16.29 -0.83
N THR A 427 -23.86 16.41 -1.75
CA THR A 427 -24.46 15.27 -2.45
C THR A 427 -23.51 14.60 -3.45
N VAL A 428 -22.42 15.28 -3.80
CA VAL A 428 -21.37 14.85 -4.74
C VAL A 428 -20.02 15.50 -4.38
N TYR A 429 -18.94 14.72 -4.42
CA TYR A 429 -17.55 15.15 -4.27
C TYR A 429 -16.59 14.07 -4.77
N SER A 430 -15.29 14.36 -4.82
CA SER A 430 -14.23 13.34 -4.94
C SER A 430 -13.01 13.74 -4.11
N VAL A 431 -12.42 12.80 -3.37
CA VAL A 431 -11.19 13.09 -2.58
C VAL A 431 -9.99 13.31 -3.50
N ILE A 432 -9.87 12.47 -4.55
CA ILE A 432 -8.92 12.63 -5.64
C ILE A 432 -9.68 12.73 -6.97
N THR A 433 -9.37 13.77 -7.74
CA THR A 433 -9.96 14.05 -9.06
C THR A 433 -8.91 14.04 -10.16
N ILE A 434 -9.15 13.23 -11.19
CA ILE A 434 -8.34 13.10 -12.40
C ILE A 434 -9.24 13.35 -13.62
N THR A 435 -9.40 14.62 -13.99
CA THR A 435 -10.30 15.06 -15.07
C THR A 435 -9.54 15.76 -16.20
N GLY A 436 -9.61 15.22 -17.42
CA GLY A 436 -8.92 15.77 -18.59
C GLY A 436 -7.39 15.70 -18.51
N LYS A 437 -6.84 14.66 -17.86
CA LYS A 437 -5.40 14.55 -17.55
C LYS A 437 -4.72 13.40 -18.30
N ASN A 438 -3.39 13.46 -18.34
CA ASN A 438 -2.56 12.43 -18.96
C ASN A 438 -1.33 12.08 -18.11
N ASN A 439 -0.90 10.82 -18.15
CA ASN A 439 0.38 10.34 -17.60
C ASN A 439 0.52 10.62 -16.09
N ILE A 440 -0.29 9.90 -15.30
CA ILE A 440 -0.33 10.02 -13.84
C ILE A 440 0.00 8.69 -13.21
N SER A 441 0.84 8.69 -12.18
CA SER A 441 1.03 7.58 -11.25
C SER A 441 0.58 8.00 -9.85
N LEU A 442 -0.26 7.19 -9.19
CA LEU A 442 -0.69 7.35 -7.80
C LEU A 442 -0.36 6.05 -7.05
N SER A 443 0.36 6.16 -5.94
CA SER A 443 0.84 4.98 -5.20
C SER A 443 0.78 5.15 -3.68
N GLY A 444 0.42 4.08 -2.96
CA GLY A 444 0.44 4.01 -1.49
C GLY A 444 -0.70 4.75 -0.76
N ALA A 445 -1.62 5.37 -1.48
CA ALA A 445 -2.62 6.27 -0.90
C ALA A 445 -3.62 5.54 0.00
N CYS A 446 -3.72 5.95 1.27
CA CYS A 446 -4.78 5.56 2.17
C CYS A 446 -5.84 6.66 2.20
N ILE A 447 -7.08 6.36 1.81
CA ILE A 447 -8.20 7.32 1.71
C ILE A 447 -9.33 6.86 2.65
N GLU A 448 -9.62 7.68 3.65
CA GLU A 448 -10.75 7.54 4.57
C GLU A 448 -11.83 8.57 4.20
N GLY A 449 -12.95 8.09 3.65
CA GLY A 449 -14.11 8.93 3.39
C GLY A 449 -14.92 9.29 4.63
N ASP A 450 -15.97 10.08 4.47
CA ASP A 450 -16.81 10.53 5.58
C ASP A 450 -18.08 9.69 5.82
N ARG A 451 -18.24 8.49 5.23
CA ARG A 451 -19.48 7.66 5.29
C ARG A 451 -20.15 7.62 6.66
N ASN A 452 -19.37 7.43 7.73
CA ASN A 452 -19.87 7.25 9.09
C ASN A 452 -20.18 8.57 9.83
N PHE A 453 -19.78 9.71 9.25
CA PHE A 453 -19.87 11.06 9.85
C PHE A 453 -20.50 12.10 8.93
N HIS A 454 -20.84 11.73 7.69
CA HIS A 454 -21.47 12.58 6.70
C HIS A 454 -22.76 13.18 7.27
N THR A 455 -22.89 14.50 7.17
CA THR A 455 -23.98 15.27 7.78
C THR A 455 -25.16 15.47 6.84
N GLY A 456 -24.97 15.19 5.54
CA GLY A 456 -26.05 15.10 4.56
C GLY A 456 -26.88 13.82 4.69
N THR A 457 -28.09 13.83 4.12
CA THR A 457 -29.00 12.67 4.09
C THR A 457 -29.39 12.25 2.67
N THR A 458 -28.74 12.85 1.66
CA THR A 458 -29.05 12.68 0.23
C THR A 458 -27.77 12.67 -0.61
N GLY A 459 -27.90 12.31 -1.88
CA GLY A 459 -26.76 12.14 -2.80
C GLY A 459 -26.11 10.77 -2.69
N GLU A 460 -25.38 10.39 -3.74
CA GLU A 460 -24.82 9.04 -3.94
C GLU A 460 -23.35 9.07 -4.41
N TRP A 461 -22.74 10.26 -4.52
CA TRP A 461 -21.56 10.49 -5.35
C TRP A 461 -20.37 11.12 -4.60
N GLY A 462 -20.14 10.73 -3.35
CA GLY A 462 -18.93 11.15 -2.60
C GLY A 462 -17.77 10.18 -2.83
N PHE A 463 -17.05 10.32 -3.93
CA PHE A 463 -16.10 9.33 -4.43
C PHE A 463 -14.73 9.38 -3.72
N GLY A 464 -14.08 8.22 -3.58
CA GLY A 464 -12.68 8.16 -3.19
C GLY A 464 -11.77 8.70 -4.28
N ILE A 465 -11.75 8.03 -5.43
CA ILE A 465 -10.98 8.40 -6.62
C ILE A 465 -11.91 8.51 -7.84
N SER A 466 -11.93 9.67 -8.50
CA SER A 466 -12.68 9.89 -9.75
C SER A 466 -11.74 10.12 -10.93
N ILE A 467 -11.94 9.36 -12.01
CA ILE A 467 -11.19 9.44 -13.27
C ILE A 467 -12.17 9.71 -14.42
N SER A 468 -12.03 10.87 -15.07
CA SER A 468 -12.89 11.32 -16.16
C SER A 468 -12.07 11.81 -17.35
N ASN A 469 -12.38 11.35 -18.57
CA ASN A 469 -11.77 11.83 -19.82
C ASN A 469 -10.24 11.93 -19.76
N SER A 470 -9.60 10.91 -19.19
CA SER A 470 -8.16 10.93 -18.87
C SER A 470 -7.43 9.69 -19.40
N GLN A 471 -6.12 9.83 -19.60
CA GLN A 471 -5.32 8.80 -20.27
C GLN A 471 -4.02 8.45 -19.54
N ASN A 472 -3.56 7.19 -19.62
CA ASN A 472 -2.30 6.72 -19.02
C ASN A 472 -2.27 6.96 -17.50
N ILE A 473 -3.24 6.39 -16.80
CA ILE A 473 -3.41 6.53 -15.35
C ILE A 473 -3.01 5.22 -14.69
N THR A 474 -2.04 5.26 -13.78
CA THR A 474 -1.63 4.10 -12.96
C THR A 474 -1.95 4.38 -11.51
N ILE A 475 -2.67 3.46 -10.87
CA ILE A 475 -2.97 3.46 -9.44
C ILE A 475 -2.41 2.15 -8.87
N LYS A 476 -1.67 2.21 -7.76
CA LYS A 476 -1.06 1.02 -7.14
C LYS A 476 -1.05 1.12 -5.62
N ASP A 477 -1.21 -0.02 -4.93
CA ASP A 477 -1.06 -0.12 -3.47
C ASP A 477 -1.97 0.87 -2.70
N VAL A 478 -3.17 1.20 -3.22
CA VAL A 478 -4.08 2.13 -2.53
C VAL A 478 -5.10 1.38 -1.67
N ASN A 479 -5.51 2.01 -0.57
CA ASN A 479 -6.59 1.54 0.30
C ASN A 479 -7.64 2.64 0.41
N VAL A 480 -8.84 2.42 -0.14
CA VAL A 480 -9.91 3.41 -0.22
C VAL A 480 -11.16 2.86 0.49
N TYR A 481 -11.53 3.49 1.60
CA TYR A 481 -12.61 2.99 2.45
C TYR A 481 -13.48 4.10 3.05
N ASP A 482 -14.66 3.70 3.52
CA ASP A 482 -15.67 4.58 4.12
C ASP A 482 -16.05 5.80 3.24
N CYS A 483 -16.00 5.70 1.91
CA CYS A 483 -16.49 6.75 1.02
C CYS A 483 -18.02 6.86 1.03
N TRP A 484 -18.56 8.09 0.90
CA TRP A 484 -20.00 8.35 0.84
C TRP A 484 -20.65 7.88 -0.48
N GLY A 485 -19.87 7.73 -1.54
CA GLY A 485 -20.28 7.12 -2.81
C GLY A 485 -19.45 5.88 -3.12
N ASP A 486 -18.87 5.84 -4.33
CA ASP A 486 -18.04 4.71 -4.78
C ASP A 486 -16.56 4.89 -4.39
N GLY A 487 -15.83 3.79 -4.18
CA GLY A 487 -14.40 3.82 -3.91
C GLY A 487 -13.57 4.35 -5.08
N ILE A 488 -13.80 3.81 -6.28
CA ILE A 488 -13.26 4.33 -7.53
C ILE A 488 -14.35 4.45 -8.61
N TYR A 489 -14.33 5.57 -9.34
CA TYR A 489 -15.28 5.90 -10.39
C TYR A 489 -14.54 6.26 -11.69
N ILE A 490 -14.85 5.58 -12.80
CA ILE A 490 -14.20 5.78 -14.11
C ILE A 490 -15.25 6.11 -15.17
N CYS A 491 -15.16 7.29 -15.81
CA CYS A 491 -16.14 7.77 -16.76
C CYS A 491 -15.55 8.56 -17.95
N SER A 492 -16.46 9.05 -18.81
CA SER A 492 -16.21 9.98 -19.91
C SER A 492 -15.09 9.56 -20.87
N VAL A 493 -15.10 8.29 -21.30
CA VAL A 493 -14.12 7.69 -22.24
C VAL A 493 -12.67 7.83 -21.75
N SER A 494 -12.41 7.43 -20.52
CA SER A 494 -11.04 7.29 -20.02
C SER A 494 -10.31 6.11 -20.68
N ASP A 495 -9.00 6.20 -20.90
CA ASP A 495 -8.23 5.23 -21.72
C ASP A 495 -6.87 4.87 -21.08
N ARG A 496 -6.47 3.60 -21.12
CA ARG A 496 -5.21 3.13 -20.51
C ARG A 496 -5.17 3.46 -19.01
N VAL A 497 -6.18 3.00 -18.27
CA VAL A 497 -6.26 3.09 -16.81
C VAL A 497 -5.86 1.74 -16.21
N THR A 498 -4.89 1.72 -15.30
CA THR A 498 -4.44 0.50 -14.64
C THR A 498 -4.46 0.68 -13.13
N VAL A 499 -5.09 -0.24 -12.42
CA VAL A 499 -5.20 -0.28 -10.96
C VAL A 499 -4.65 -1.61 -10.46
N ARG A 500 -3.69 -1.59 -9.54
CA ARG A 500 -3.02 -2.81 -9.04
C ARG A 500 -2.95 -2.88 -7.54
N ASP A 501 -3.02 -4.09 -7.00
CA ASP A 501 -2.69 -4.40 -5.59
C ASP A 501 -3.47 -3.51 -4.60
N SER A 502 -4.72 -3.15 -4.94
CA SER A 502 -5.49 -2.08 -4.29
C SER A 502 -6.79 -2.57 -3.66
N ILE A 503 -7.22 -1.92 -2.58
CA ILE A 503 -8.37 -2.30 -1.77
C ILE A 503 -9.43 -1.20 -1.80
N PHE A 504 -10.68 -1.57 -2.09
CA PHE A 504 -11.86 -0.72 -2.05
C PHE A 504 -12.88 -1.34 -1.09
N ASN A 505 -13.01 -0.79 0.11
CA ASN A 505 -13.68 -1.48 1.23
C ASN A 505 -14.73 -0.62 1.96
N HIS A 506 -15.91 -1.18 2.21
CA HIS A 506 -16.97 -0.55 3.01
C HIS A 506 -17.41 0.84 2.51
N ASN A 507 -17.18 1.11 1.22
CA ASN A 507 -17.71 2.29 0.54
C ASN A 507 -19.24 2.19 0.46
N ARG A 508 -19.94 3.31 0.62
CA ARG A 508 -21.40 3.28 0.86
C ARG A 508 -22.16 2.72 -0.35
N ARG A 509 -21.76 3.06 -1.57
CA ARG A 509 -22.40 2.61 -2.82
C ARG A 509 -21.66 1.41 -3.42
N ASN A 510 -20.65 1.62 -4.27
CA ASN A 510 -19.88 0.53 -4.89
C ASN A 510 -18.40 0.55 -4.49
N GLY A 511 -17.73 -0.61 -4.58
CA GLY A 511 -16.27 -0.68 -4.53
C GLY A 511 -15.63 0.03 -5.73
N CYS A 512 -16.12 -0.29 -6.93
CA CYS A 512 -15.70 0.27 -8.21
C CYS A 512 -16.90 0.45 -9.16
N SER A 513 -16.98 1.59 -9.83
CA SER A 513 -17.95 1.89 -10.90
C SER A 513 -17.23 2.29 -12.19
N ILE A 514 -17.53 1.63 -13.31
CA ILE A 514 -17.02 1.99 -14.64
C ILE A 514 -18.20 2.29 -15.57
N ILE A 515 -18.31 3.55 -15.99
CA ILE A 515 -19.38 4.04 -16.87
C ILE A 515 -18.93 3.98 -18.34
N SER A 516 -17.73 4.47 -18.62
CA SER A 516 -17.28 4.72 -20.00
C SER A 516 -15.76 4.81 -20.07
N ALA A 517 -15.12 3.73 -20.52
CA ALA A 517 -13.68 3.59 -20.57
C ALA A 517 -13.21 2.51 -21.58
N LYS A 518 -11.93 2.57 -21.95
CA LYS A 518 -11.26 1.54 -22.74
C LYS A 518 -9.85 1.23 -22.25
N ASN A 519 -9.33 0.04 -22.53
CA ASN A 519 -8.02 -0.42 -22.08
C ASN A 519 -7.85 -0.23 -20.56
N VAL A 520 -8.76 -0.82 -19.79
CA VAL A 520 -8.77 -0.75 -18.33
C VAL A 520 -8.29 -2.08 -17.76
N LEU A 521 -7.34 -2.06 -16.82
CA LEU A 521 -6.86 -3.24 -16.11
C LEU A 521 -6.98 -3.04 -14.60
N PHE A 522 -7.74 -3.90 -13.94
CA PHE A 522 -7.66 -4.12 -12.49
C PHE A 522 -6.94 -5.45 -12.25
N GLU A 523 -5.91 -5.44 -11.41
CA GLU A 523 -5.09 -6.62 -11.13
C GLU A 523 -4.79 -6.75 -9.64
N ASN A 524 -5.02 -7.94 -9.05
CA ASN A 524 -4.87 -8.20 -7.61
C ASN A 524 -5.70 -7.26 -6.69
N CYS A 525 -6.81 -6.72 -7.20
CA CYS A 525 -7.64 -5.76 -6.45
C CYS A 525 -8.73 -6.43 -5.60
N VAL A 526 -9.14 -5.77 -4.52
CA VAL A 526 -10.17 -6.22 -3.58
C VAL A 526 -11.33 -5.23 -3.54
N PHE A 527 -12.57 -5.71 -3.67
CA PHE A 527 -13.80 -4.90 -3.61
C PHE A 527 -14.77 -5.50 -2.58
N SER A 528 -15.04 -4.84 -1.46
CA SER A 528 -15.67 -5.55 -0.33
C SER A 528 -16.56 -4.71 0.58
N ASN A 529 -17.52 -5.40 1.22
CA ASN A 529 -18.40 -4.87 2.26
C ASN A 529 -19.25 -3.65 1.84
N SER A 530 -19.59 -3.50 0.56
CA SER A 530 -20.45 -2.41 0.08
C SER A 530 -21.93 -2.69 0.43
N ASP A 531 -22.54 -1.86 1.26
CA ASP A 531 -23.81 -2.19 1.95
C ASP A 531 -24.68 -0.97 2.38
N GLY A 532 -24.35 0.26 1.98
CA GLY A 532 -25.01 1.47 2.49
C GLY A 532 -26.00 2.21 1.57
N THR A 533 -25.83 2.18 0.24
CA THR A 533 -26.82 2.67 -0.75
C THR A 533 -26.72 1.93 -2.08
N SER A 534 -27.80 1.92 -2.86
CA SER A 534 -27.89 1.15 -4.10
C SER A 534 -26.86 1.62 -5.15
N PRO A 535 -26.21 0.68 -5.88
CA PRO A 535 -26.56 -0.73 -5.98
C PRO A 535 -25.74 -1.69 -5.09
N TYR A 536 -24.89 -1.23 -4.16
CA TYR A 536 -24.18 -2.09 -3.20
C TYR A 536 -23.26 -3.17 -3.83
N LYS A 537 -22.58 -2.87 -4.93
CA LYS A 537 -21.76 -3.85 -5.68
C LYS A 537 -20.27 -3.71 -5.37
N GLY A 538 -19.54 -4.82 -5.43
CA GLY A 538 -18.08 -4.79 -5.41
C GLY A 538 -17.55 -4.11 -6.68
N VAL A 539 -17.93 -4.63 -7.84
CA VAL A 539 -17.67 -4.02 -9.16
C VAL A 539 -18.96 -3.85 -9.92
N ASP A 540 -19.19 -2.63 -10.39
CA ASP A 540 -20.29 -2.22 -11.24
C ASP A 540 -19.78 -1.67 -12.57
N ILE A 541 -20.31 -2.16 -13.68
CA ILE A 541 -19.99 -1.64 -15.02
C ILE A 541 -21.31 -1.19 -15.66
N GLU A 542 -21.62 0.09 -15.47
CA GLU A 542 -22.95 0.70 -15.64
C GLU A 542 -22.86 1.88 -16.61
N PRO A 543 -22.96 1.66 -17.94
CA PRO A 543 -22.94 2.73 -18.93
C PRO A 543 -24.24 3.53 -18.88
N ASN A 544 -24.13 4.86 -18.91
CA ASN A 544 -25.29 5.76 -18.78
C ASN A 544 -25.96 6.04 -20.13
N TYR A 545 -25.21 5.93 -21.23
CA TYR A 545 -25.67 6.27 -22.58
C TYR A 545 -25.31 5.19 -23.60
N GLU A 546 -26.11 5.05 -24.66
CA GLU A 546 -25.84 4.09 -25.77
C GLU A 546 -24.48 4.33 -26.46
N SER A 547 -23.95 5.55 -26.36
CA SER A 547 -22.67 6.00 -26.91
C SER A 547 -21.47 5.74 -26.01
N ASP A 548 -21.67 5.27 -24.77
CA ASP A 548 -20.57 4.92 -23.89
C ASP A 548 -19.74 3.74 -24.44
N ILE A 549 -18.50 3.66 -23.97
CA ILE A 549 -17.51 2.70 -24.47
C ILE A 549 -17.11 1.80 -23.31
N LEU A 550 -17.15 0.48 -23.52
CA LEU A 550 -16.71 -0.53 -22.55
C LEU A 550 -15.80 -1.54 -23.25
N GLN A 551 -14.57 -1.15 -23.57
CA GLN A 551 -13.71 -1.89 -24.51
C GLN A 551 -12.37 -2.28 -23.88
N ASN A 552 -12.05 -3.57 -23.87
CA ASN A 552 -10.82 -4.10 -23.25
C ASN A 552 -10.74 -3.69 -21.77
N ILE A 553 -11.79 -4.02 -21.02
CA ILE A 553 -11.85 -3.89 -19.57
C ILE A 553 -11.55 -5.26 -18.97
N VAL A 554 -10.47 -5.36 -18.19
CA VAL A 554 -9.96 -6.63 -17.65
C VAL A 554 -9.85 -6.54 -16.14
N PHE A 555 -10.43 -7.52 -15.45
CA PHE A 555 -10.18 -7.82 -14.04
C PHE A 555 -9.40 -9.14 -13.97
N ASN A 556 -8.18 -9.10 -13.45
CA ASN A 556 -7.29 -10.25 -13.33
C ASN A 556 -6.98 -10.52 -11.85
N ASN A 557 -7.18 -11.75 -11.37
CA ASN A 557 -6.87 -12.16 -9.99
C ASN A 557 -7.49 -11.23 -8.92
N CYS A 558 -8.69 -10.69 -9.19
CA CYS A 558 -9.38 -9.78 -8.27
C CYS A 558 -10.32 -10.56 -7.33
N ARG A 559 -10.54 -10.04 -6.13
CA ARG A 559 -11.47 -10.61 -5.14
C ARG A 559 -12.61 -9.64 -4.82
N SER A 560 -13.82 -10.16 -4.77
CA SER A 560 -14.99 -9.50 -4.19
C SER A 560 -15.47 -10.28 -2.95
N TYR A 561 -15.98 -9.61 -1.92
CA TYR A 561 -16.63 -10.30 -0.81
C TYR A 561 -17.57 -9.42 0.03
N ASN A 562 -18.61 -10.04 0.58
CA ASN A 562 -19.62 -9.43 1.47
C ASN A 562 -20.30 -8.17 0.92
N ASN A 563 -20.32 -7.93 -0.39
CA ASN A 563 -21.10 -6.85 -0.98
C ASN A 563 -22.59 -7.26 -1.03
N LEU A 564 -23.49 -6.38 -0.59
CA LEU A 564 -24.90 -6.71 -0.38
C LEU A 564 -25.62 -7.15 -1.66
N ALA A 565 -25.18 -6.67 -2.84
CA ALA A 565 -25.74 -7.03 -4.14
C ALA A 565 -24.85 -7.96 -4.97
N LYS A 566 -23.93 -7.45 -5.81
CA LYS A 566 -23.14 -8.29 -6.73
C LYS A 566 -21.65 -8.17 -6.44
N GLY A 567 -20.93 -9.28 -6.53
CA GLY A 567 -19.47 -9.31 -6.43
C GLY A 567 -18.84 -8.59 -7.62
N PHE A 568 -19.17 -9.03 -8.83
CA PHE A 568 -18.83 -8.38 -10.11
C PHE A 568 -20.05 -8.39 -11.04
N SER A 569 -20.46 -7.25 -11.60
CA SER A 569 -21.59 -7.19 -12.54
C SER A 569 -21.48 -6.05 -13.56
N PRO A 570 -21.53 -6.36 -14.87
CA PRO A 570 -21.98 -5.43 -15.89
C PRO A 570 -23.50 -5.27 -15.81
N ALA A 571 -23.99 -4.03 -15.78
CA ALA A 571 -25.39 -3.68 -15.57
C ALA A 571 -25.83 -2.61 -16.57
N PHE A 572 -26.52 -2.99 -17.65
CA PHE A 572 -26.87 -2.03 -18.72
C PHE A 572 -28.40 -1.99 -18.91
N ASP A 573 -28.97 -0.79 -19.02
CA ASP A 573 -30.41 -0.61 -19.27
C ASP A 573 -30.82 -0.76 -20.75
N GLY A 574 -29.85 -0.77 -21.68
CA GLY A 574 -30.10 -0.75 -23.12
C GLY A 574 -29.00 -1.39 -23.98
N ALA A 575 -29.08 -1.11 -25.29
CA ALA A 575 -28.05 -1.49 -26.26
C ALA A 575 -26.93 -0.43 -26.27
N LEU A 576 -25.68 -0.86 -26.46
CA LEU A 576 -24.59 0.07 -26.80
C LEU A 576 -24.32 0.05 -28.31
N ILE A 577 -24.04 1.21 -28.89
CA ILE A 577 -23.64 1.34 -30.30
C ILE A 577 -22.21 0.82 -30.54
N ASN A 578 -21.38 0.85 -29.50
CA ASN A 578 -20.00 0.39 -29.52
C ASN A 578 -19.92 -1.08 -29.09
N PRO A 579 -19.10 -1.92 -29.76
CA PRO A 579 -18.84 -3.27 -29.28
C PRO A 579 -18.20 -3.29 -27.90
N VAL A 580 -18.68 -4.17 -27.03
CA VAL A 580 -18.21 -4.37 -25.65
C VAL A 580 -17.10 -5.41 -25.58
N SER A 581 -16.13 -5.23 -24.70
CA SER A 581 -15.14 -6.26 -24.37
C SER A 581 -14.77 -6.16 -22.90
N ILE A 582 -15.31 -7.08 -22.11
CA ILE A 582 -15.09 -7.19 -20.66
C ILE A 582 -14.58 -8.61 -20.35
N THR A 583 -13.54 -8.74 -19.53
CA THR A 583 -12.99 -10.03 -19.08
C THR A 583 -12.78 -10.05 -17.58
N PHE A 584 -13.33 -11.05 -16.91
CA PHE A 584 -12.96 -11.46 -15.55
C PHE A 584 -12.12 -12.72 -15.65
N SER A 585 -10.91 -12.73 -15.11
CA SER A 585 -9.96 -13.85 -15.20
C SER A 585 -9.37 -14.15 -13.82
N ASN A 586 -9.42 -15.40 -13.37
CA ASN A 586 -8.96 -15.82 -12.04
C ASN A 586 -9.63 -15.05 -10.89
N CYS A 587 -10.84 -14.50 -11.11
CA CYS A 587 -11.52 -13.68 -10.11
C CYS A 587 -12.27 -14.56 -9.10
N SER A 588 -12.34 -14.10 -7.85
CA SER A 588 -13.06 -14.78 -6.76
C SER A 588 -14.11 -13.89 -6.12
N SER A 589 -15.26 -14.46 -5.79
CA SER A 589 -16.33 -13.84 -5.00
C SER A 589 -16.65 -14.73 -3.80
N ASP A 590 -16.85 -14.13 -2.63
CA ASP A 590 -17.16 -14.87 -1.39
C ASP A 590 -18.22 -14.12 -0.56
N GLY A 591 -19.39 -14.74 -0.33
CA GLY A 591 -20.44 -14.14 0.51
C GLY A 591 -21.16 -12.92 -0.08
N ASP A 592 -20.89 -12.53 -1.33
CA ASP A 592 -21.65 -11.49 -2.03
C ASP A 592 -23.11 -11.93 -2.28
N GLY A 593 -24.02 -10.97 -2.51
CA GLY A 593 -25.41 -11.24 -2.89
C GLY A 593 -25.53 -12.19 -4.09
N THR A 594 -24.78 -11.97 -5.17
CA THR A 594 -24.48 -12.95 -6.21
C THR A 594 -23.06 -12.72 -6.68
N GLY A 595 -22.28 -13.78 -6.92
CA GLY A 595 -20.85 -13.60 -7.18
C GLY A 595 -20.54 -12.92 -8.50
N PHE A 596 -21.10 -13.44 -9.59
CA PHE A 596 -20.96 -12.86 -10.93
C PHE A 596 -22.33 -12.60 -11.56
N GLY A 597 -22.59 -11.35 -11.94
CA GLY A 597 -23.84 -10.90 -12.56
C GLY A 597 -23.64 -10.46 -14.00
N ILE A 598 -24.70 -10.55 -14.80
CA ILE A 598 -24.98 -9.65 -15.92
C ILE A 598 -26.41 -9.14 -15.67
N ASP A 599 -26.51 -7.94 -15.11
CA ASP A 599 -27.78 -7.37 -14.66
C ASP A 599 -28.42 -6.51 -15.76
N ALA A 600 -29.75 -6.54 -15.82
CA ALA A 600 -30.64 -5.74 -16.70
C ALA A 600 -30.43 -5.84 -18.22
N GLY A 601 -29.28 -6.30 -18.68
CA GLY A 601 -29.00 -6.79 -20.01
C GLY A 601 -28.60 -5.75 -21.03
N PRO A 602 -27.31 -5.72 -21.47
CA PRO A 602 -27.00 -5.40 -22.86
C PRO A 602 -27.99 -6.12 -23.78
N ARG A 603 -28.81 -5.34 -24.49
CA ARG A 603 -29.79 -5.89 -25.43
C ARG A 603 -29.23 -5.82 -26.83
N ASN A 604 -28.93 -6.98 -27.43
CA ASN A 604 -28.44 -7.08 -28.81
C ASN A 604 -27.13 -6.28 -29.03
N THR A 605 -26.35 -6.10 -27.97
CA THR A 605 -25.09 -5.34 -28.00
C THR A 605 -23.98 -6.21 -28.61
N LEU A 606 -23.23 -5.65 -29.55
CA LEU A 606 -22.08 -6.33 -30.15
C LEU A 606 -20.92 -6.48 -29.15
N GLY A 607 -20.02 -7.41 -29.40
CA GLY A 607 -18.86 -7.65 -28.55
C GLY A 607 -19.03 -8.88 -27.66
N THR A 608 -18.32 -8.95 -26.54
CA THR A 608 -18.27 -10.16 -25.69
C THR A 608 -17.94 -9.83 -24.23
N ILE A 609 -18.62 -10.51 -23.31
CA ILE A 609 -18.26 -10.59 -21.88
C ILE A 609 -17.66 -11.98 -21.64
N THR A 610 -16.49 -12.05 -20.99
CA THR A 610 -15.79 -13.31 -20.72
C THR A 610 -15.53 -13.52 -19.24
N PHE A 611 -15.74 -14.75 -18.76
CA PHE A 611 -15.34 -15.22 -17.44
C PHE A 611 -14.40 -16.41 -17.61
N ARG A 612 -13.18 -16.35 -17.05
CA ARG A 612 -12.21 -17.45 -17.08
C ARG A 612 -11.71 -17.79 -15.68
N ASP A 613 -11.70 -19.07 -15.35
CA ASP A 613 -11.18 -19.59 -14.07
C ASP A 613 -11.72 -18.85 -12.83
N CYS A 614 -12.99 -18.46 -12.87
CA CYS A 614 -13.65 -17.67 -11.84
C CYS A 614 -14.27 -18.58 -10.76
N THR A 615 -14.28 -18.12 -9.50
CA THR A 615 -14.85 -18.86 -8.37
C THR A 615 -15.85 -18.01 -7.59
N SER A 616 -17.02 -18.57 -7.26
CA SER A 616 -18.01 -17.96 -6.38
C SER A 616 -18.33 -18.90 -5.21
N THR A 617 -18.01 -18.49 -3.99
CA THR A 617 -18.25 -19.25 -2.75
C THR A 617 -19.31 -18.56 -1.90
N ASN A 618 -20.16 -19.36 -1.25
CA ASN A 618 -21.09 -18.92 -0.21
C ASN A 618 -22.02 -17.75 -0.62
N ALA A 619 -22.32 -17.61 -1.92
CA ALA A 619 -23.14 -16.51 -2.41
C ALA A 619 -24.52 -16.51 -1.75
N VAL A 620 -24.99 -15.35 -1.32
CA VAL A 620 -26.24 -15.21 -0.55
C VAL A 620 -27.45 -15.59 -1.40
N GLU A 621 -27.43 -15.26 -2.68
CA GLU A 621 -28.42 -15.68 -3.69
C GLU A 621 -27.80 -16.72 -4.62
N ASN A 622 -27.15 -16.29 -5.70
CA ASN A 622 -26.72 -17.17 -6.80
C ASN A 622 -25.21 -17.12 -6.98
N GLY A 623 -24.60 -18.18 -7.52
CA GLY A 623 -23.18 -18.14 -7.88
C GLY A 623 -22.92 -17.28 -9.12
N PHE A 624 -23.78 -17.45 -10.13
CA PHE A 624 -23.83 -16.64 -11.34
C PHE A 624 -25.28 -16.33 -11.72
N SER A 625 -25.56 -15.11 -12.19
CA SER A 625 -26.87 -14.74 -12.75
C SER A 625 -26.76 -13.89 -14.02
N CYS A 626 -27.38 -14.35 -15.11
CA CYS A 626 -27.68 -13.55 -16.29
C CYS A 626 -29.17 -13.18 -16.27
N ILE A 627 -29.48 -11.88 -16.19
CA ILE A 627 -30.84 -11.37 -16.01
C ILE A 627 -31.23 -10.52 -17.23
N ALA A 628 -32.08 -11.09 -18.09
CA ALA A 628 -32.64 -10.45 -19.29
C ALA A 628 -31.60 -9.84 -20.27
N ALA A 629 -30.42 -10.45 -20.38
CA ALA A 629 -29.31 -10.00 -21.23
C ALA A 629 -29.15 -10.82 -22.51
N ASN A 630 -28.84 -10.16 -23.63
CA ASN A 630 -28.47 -10.80 -24.89
C ASN A 630 -27.18 -10.17 -25.45
N ILE A 631 -26.06 -10.69 -24.97
CA ILE A 631 -24.68 -10.37 -25.37
C ILE A 631 -23.88 -11.66 -25.36
N ASN A 632 -22.93 -11.81 -26.29
CA ASN A 632 -22.07 -12.99 -26.31
C ASN A 632 -21.32 -13.12 -24.98
N THR A 633 -21.67 -14.16 -24.24
CA THR A 633 -21.19 -14.41 -22.88
C THR A 633 -20.43 -15.72 -22.91
N VAL A 634 -19.10 -15.64 -22.83
CA VAL A 634 -18.21 -16.80 -22.87
C VAL A 634 -17.74 -17.10 -21.45
N ILE A 635 -18.02 -18.30 -20.96
CA ILE A 635 -17.61 -18.76 -19.63
C ILE A 635 -16.74 -20.00 -19.84
N ASP A 636 -15.51 -20.00 -19.33
CA ASP A 636 -14.64 -21.16 -19.36
C ASP A 636 -13.94 -21.33 -18.00
N GLY A 637 -14.42 -22.28 -17.20
CA GLY A 637 -13.97 -22.45 -15.82
C GLY A 637 -14.73 -21.52 -14.88
N LEU A 638 -15.89 -21.97 -14.40
CA LEU A 638 -16.67 -21.26 -13.38
C LEU A 638 -17.05 -22.22 -12.26
N TYR A 639 -16.46 -22.01 -11.08
CA TYR A 639 -16.63 -22.85 -9.90
C TYR A 639 -17.56 -22.17 -8.90
N ILE A 640 -18.75 -22.74 -8.69
CA ILE A 640 -19.77 -22.22 -7.78
C ILE A 640 -19.91 -23.20 -6.61
N VAL A 641 -19.71 -22.72 -5.38
CA VAL A 641 -19.71 -23.57 -4.18
C VAL A 641 -20.63 -22.99 -3.11
N ASN A 642 -21.61 -23.78 -2.69
CA ASN A 642 -22.65 -23.43 -1.71
C ASN A 642 -23.37 -22.10 -2.03
N PRO A 643 -24.01 -21.94 -3.20
CA PRO A 643 -24.89 -20.81 -3.47
C PRO A 643 -26.19 -20.92 -2.64
N GLY A 644 -26.93 -19.83 -2.53
CA GLY A 644 -28.23 -19.79 -1.83
C GLY A 644 -28.13 -19.62 -0.32
N GLN A 645 -27.09 -18.94 0.21
CA GLN A 645 -26.90 -18.82 1.66
C GLN A 645 -28.03 -18.08 2.40
N ARG A 646 -28.86 -17.28 1.71
CA ARG A 646 -30.12 -16.72 2.22
C ARG A 646 -31.15 -17.79 2.60
N ASN A 647 -31.02 -19.00 2.07
CA ASN A 647 -31.96 -20.12 2.23
C ASN A 647 -33.38 -19.74 1.76
N ASP A 648 -33.46 -19.10 0.59
CA ASP A 648 -34.70 -18.69 -0.07
C ASP A 648 -35.27 -19.84 -0.92
N SER A 649 -36.57 -20.13 -0.82
CA SER A 649 -37.22 -21.18 -1.60
C SER A 649 -37.56 -20.77 -3.04
N ARG A 650 -37.31 -19.50 -3.40
CA ARG A 650 -37.52 -18.95 -4.75
C ARG A 650 -36.27 -19.21 -5.61
N PRO A 651 -36.32 -20.14 -6.59
CA PRO A 651 -35.11 -20.64 -7.25
C PRO A 651 -34.26 -19.59 -7.97
N GLN A 652 -34.85 -18.48 -8.43
CA GLN A 652 -34.14 -17.37 -9.06
C GLN A 652 -33.24 -16.58 -8.10
N PHE A 653 -33.37 -16.79 -6.78
CA PHE A 653 -32.56 -16.19 -5.72
C PHE A 653 -31.82 -17.23 -4.87
N SER A 654 -31.71 -18.48 -5.33
CA SER A 654 -31.09 -19.58 -4.57
C SER A 654 -30.55 -20.72 -5.45
N SER A 655 -30.27 -20.49 -6.73
CA SER A 655 -29.69 -21.50 -7.62
C SER A 655 -28.22 -21.17 -7.94
N GLY A 656 -27.44 -22.17 -8.33
CA GLY A 656 -26.02 -21.95 -8.63
C GLY A 656 -25.82 -21.04 -9.85
N PHE A 657 -26.30 -21.49 -11.00
CA PHE A 657 -26.27 -20.74 -12.25
C PHE A 657 -27.71 -20.35 -12.63
N VAL A 658 -27.95 -19.06 -12.85
CA VAL A 658 -29.28 -18.51 -13.18
C VAL A 658 -29.25 -17.84 -14.55
N VAL A 659 -30.24 -18.16 -15.39
CA VAL A 659 -30.59 -17.41 -16.60
C VAL A 659 -32.08 -17.07 -16.52
N TRP A 660 -32.41 -15.81 -16.29
CA TRP A 660 -33.76 -15.42 -15.88
C TRP A 660 -34.27 -14.21 -16.67
N ILE A 661 -35.56 -14.20 -16.98
CA ILE A 661 -36.30 -13.03 -17.44
C ILE A 661 -37.45 -12.83 -16.44
N ASP A 662 -37.42 -11.71 -15.72
CA ASP A 662 -38.44 -11.38 -14.72
C ASP A 662 -39.77 -10.92 -15.37
N SER A 663 -40.86 -11.02 -14.62
CA SER A 663 -42.22 -10.76 -15.14
C SER A 663 -42.51 -9.30 -15.50
N SER A 664 -41.65 -8.34 -15.15
CA SER A 664 -41.81 -6.93 -15.55
C SER A 664 -41.24 -6.63 -16.94
N ARG A 665 -40.47 -7.56 -17.52
CA ARG A 665 -39.88 -7.45 -18.85
C ARG A 665 -40.88 -7.83 -19.95
N SER A 666 -40.65 -7.32 -21.15
CA SER A 666 -41.24 -7.86 -22.39
C SER A 666 -40.42 -7.44 -23.60
N ASN A 667 -40.63 -8.13 -24.73
CA ASN A 667 -40.08 -7.82 -26.05
C ASN A 667 -38.53 -7.76 -26.11
N LEU A 668 -37.86 -8.67 -25.41
CA LEU A 668 -36.40 -8.78 -25.38
C LEU A 668 -35.92 -10.21 -25.64
N TRP A 669 -34.70 -10.34 -26.15
CA TRP A 669 -34.00 -11.62 -26.21
C TRP A 669 -33.13 -11.78 -24.97
N CYS A 670 -32.93 -13.02 -24.53
CA CYS A 670 -32.01 -13.37 -23.46
C CYS A 670 -31.20 -14.61 -23.85
N GLY A 671 -29.94 -14.70 -23.45
CA GLY A 671 -29.04 -15.80 -23.82
C GLY A 671 -27.81 -15.28 -24.56
N ASN A 672 -27.42 -15.95 -25.65
CA ASN A 672 -26.09 -15.81 -26.27
C ASN A 672 -24.98 -16.19 -25.26
N ILE A 673 -25.17 -17.35 -24.61
CA ILE A 673 -24.31 -17.86 -23.54
C ILE A 673 -23.63 -19.14 -24.02
N HIS A 674 -22.31 -19.13 -24.04
CA HIS A 674 -21.46 -20.30 -24.29
C HIS A 674 -20.64 -20.57 -23.02
N ALA A 675 -20.99 -21.63 -22.29
CA ALA A 675 -20.37 -21.96 -21.01
C ALA A 675 -19.77 -23.37 -21.01
N SER A 676 -18.45 -23.45 -20.85
CA SER A 676 -17.68 -24.68 -20.64
C SER A 676 -17.06 -24.72 -19.24
N ASN A 677 -16.73 -25.93 -18.79
CA ASN A 677 -16.03 -26.17 -17.52
C ASN A 677 -16.72 -25.52 -16.29
N VAL A 678 -18.06 -25.47 -16.30
CA VAL A 678 -18.85 -25.00 -15.15
C VAL A 678 -18.98 -26.11 -14.12
N ASN A 679 -18.76 -25.81 -12.85
CA ASN A 679 -18.93 -26.74 -11.74
C ASN A 679 -19.80 -26.08 -10.66
N VAL A 680 -20.93 -26.69 -10.32
CA VAL A 680 -21.85 -26.18 -9.28
C VAL A 680 -21.97 -27.19 -8.14
N GLN A 681 -21.53 -26.81 -6.95
CA GLN A 681 -21.60 -27.64 -5.75
C GLN A 681 -22.53 -27.02 -4.71
N SER A 682 -23.41 -27.84 -4.13
CA SER A 682 -24.26 -27.49 -2.99
C SER A 682 -24.17 -28.63 -1.98
N SER A 683 -23.14 -28.57 -1.13
CA SER A 683 -22.86 -29.60 -0.12
C SER A 683 -23.64 -29.37 1.18
N ASP A 684 -24.16 -28.16 1.38
CA ASP A 684 -25.06 -27.79 2.48
C ASP A 684 -26.55 -28.00 2.16
N GLY A 685 -26.88 -28.30 0.90
CA GLY A 685 -28.23 -28.57 0.43
C GLY A 685 -29.12 -27.33 0.25
N LYS A 686 -28.60 -26.11 0.43
CA LYS A 686 -29.39 -24.87 0.37
C LYS A 686 -29.80 -24.48 -1.04
N ALA A 687 -28.95 -24.74 -2.03
CA ALA A 687 -29.25 -24.41 -3.41
C ALA A 687 -30.50 -25.16 -3.91
N GLU A 688 -31.41 -24.45 -4.60
CA GLU A 688 -32.61 -25.06 -5.17
C GLU A 688 -32.31 -25.84 -6.44
N TYR A 689 -31.54 -25.27 -7.37
CA TYR A 689 -31.04 -25.99 -8.54
C TYR A 689 -29.58 -25.67 -8.83
N ALA A 690 -28.88 -26.60 -9.48
CA ALA A 690 -27.54 -26.32 -10.02
C ALA A 690 -27.62 -25.30 -11.17
N LEU A 691 -28.63 -25.46 -12.04
CA LEU A 691 -28.96 -24.54 -13.13
C LEU A 691 -30.47 -24.23 -13.15
N TYR A 692 -30.81 -22.96 -13.22
CA TYR A 692 -32.19 -22.47 -13.35
C TYR A 692 -32.33 -21.58 -14.58
N LEU A 693 -33.15 -22.01 -15.54
CA LEU A 693 -33.61 -21.19 -16.68
C LEU A 693 -35.11 -20.96 -16.58
N ASN A 694 -35.56 -19.70 -16.48
CA ASN A 694 -36.99 -19.40 -16.49
C ASN A 694 -37.32 -18.04 -17.12
N ASN A 695 -38.43 -18.01 -17.86
CA ASN A 695 -39.01 -16.79 -18.40
C ASN A 695 -40.37 -16.57 -17.74
N GLU A 696 -40.49 -15.46 -17.02
CA GLU A 696 -41.71 -15.06 -16.29
C GLU A 696 -42.45 -13.91 -16.98
N ALA A 697 -41.90 -13.38 -18.08
CA ALA A 697 -42.50 -12.32 -18.88
C ALA A 697 -43.74 -12.80 -19.65
N SER A 698 -44.81 -12.02 -19.60
CA SER A 698 -46.05 -12.31 -20.32
C SER A 698 -46.04 -11.75 -21.75
N GLY A 699 -45.82 -12.61 -22.73
CA GLY A 699 -46.04 -12.32 -24.15
C GLY A 699 -44.96 -11.48 -24.84
N GLY A 700 -45.30 -11.00 -26.04
CA GLY A 700 -44.39 -10.24 -26.92
C GLY A 700 -43.39 -11.11 -27.67
N THR A 701 -42.30 -10.50 -28.15
CA THR A 701 -41.17 -11.19 -28.82
C THR A 701 -40.15 -11.79 -27.84
N THR A 702 -40.53 -11.93 -26.57
CA THR A 702 -39.64 -12.34 -25.48
C THR A 702 -39.22 -13.79 -25.63
N THR A 703 -37.92 -14.09 -25.80
CA THR A 703 -37.42 -15.47 -25.98
C THR A 703 -36.01 -15.66 -25.43
N PHE A 704 -35.73 -16.88 -24.99
CA PHE A 704 -34.34 -17.36 -24.89
C PHE A 704 -33.80 -17.74 -26.28
N ARG A 705 -32.51 -17.57 -26.51
CA ARG A 705 -31.82 -17.97 -27.75
C ARG A 705 -30.32 -18.16 -27.54
N ASP A 706 -29.69 -18.95 -28.41
CA ASP A 706 -28.24 -19.12 -28.48
C ASP A 706 -27.61 -19.50 -27.11
N ILE A 707 -28.06 -20.60 -26.50
CA ILE A 707 -27.55 -21.10 -25.21
C ILE A 707 -26.91 -22.48 -25.38
N ASP A 708 -25.63 -22.59 -25.03
CA ASP A 708 -24.90 -23.87 -24.84
C ASP A 708 -24.20 -23.84 -23.48
N ILE A 709 -24.63 -24.70 -22.55
CA ILE A 709 -24.08 -24.79 -21.19
C ILE A 709 -23.64 -26.22 -20.89
N GLN A 710 -22.34 -26.39 -20.63
CA GLN A 710 -21.70 -27.64 -20.24
C GLN A 710 -21.26 -27.55 -18.78
N MET A 711 -21.79 -28.42 -17.92
CA MET A 711 -21.55 -28.33 -16.48
C MET A 711 -21.46 -29.68 -15.76
N THR A 712 -20.92 -29.64 -14.55
CA THR A 712 -20.91 -30.75 -13.57
C THR A 712 -21.54 -30.29 -12.26
N THR A 713 -22.11 -31.22 -11.48
CA THR A 713 -22.67 -30.86 -10.16
C THR A 713 -22.72 -32.04 -9.19
N ASN A 714 -22.56 -31.79 -7.90
CA ASN A 714 -22.81 -32.79 -6.85
C ASN A 714 -24.30 -32.92 -6.47
N MET A 715 -25.18 -32.09 -7.05
CA MET A 715 -26.60 -32.06 -6.68
C MET A 715 -27.36 -33.28 -7.20
N ILE A 716 -28.35 -33.71 -6.40
CA ILE A 716 -29.24 -34.84 -6.72
C ILE A 716 -29.93 -34.64 -8.06
N ASN A 717 -30.22 -35.73 -8.78
CA ASN A 717 -30.79 -35.73 -10.14
C ASN A 717 -31.93 -34.70 -10.32
N ALA A 718 -32.87 -34.66 -9.37
CA ALA A 718 -34.06 -33.80 -9.43
C ALA A 718 -33.80 -32.30 -9.20
N LYS A 719 -32.62 -31.90 -8.71
CA LYS A 719 -32.18 -30.51 -8.52
C LYS A 719 -31.08 -30.08 -9.51
N ARG A 720 -30.77 -30.88 -10.53
CA ARG A 720 -29.73 -30.51 -11.51
C ARG A 720 -30.14 -29.38 -12.44
N LEU A 721 -31.39 -29.39 -12.88
CA LEU A 721 -31.92 -28.40 -13.83
C LEU A 721 -33.38 -28.07 -13.52
N TYR A 722 -33.69 -26.78 -13.49
CA TYR A 722 -35.03 -26.26 -13.76
C TYR A 722 -35.03 -25.56 -15.12
N LYS A 723 -35.95 -25.95 -16.02
CA LYS A 723 -36.14 -25.33 -17.33
C LYS A 723 -37.60 -24.98 -17.54
N GLY A 724 -37.92 -23.69 -17.45
CA GLY A 724 -39.27 -23.13 -17.60
C GLY A 724 -39.80 -23.22 -19.03
N THR A 725 -41.06 -22.82 -19.25
CA THR A 725 -41.80 -23.05 -20.50
C THR A 725 -41.39 -22.19 -21.70
N GLY A 726 -40.39 -21.31 -21.57
CA GLY A 726 -39.83 -20.54 -22.70
C GLY A 726 -40.64 -19.30 -23.08
N PRO A 727 -40.70 -18.90 -24.37
CA PRO A 727 -40.19 -19.63 -25.54
C PRO A 727 -38.66 -19.67 -25.62
N TYR A 728 -38.18 -20.55 -26.50
CA TYR A 728 -36.77 -20.70 -26.87
C TYR A 728 -36.66 -20.69 -28.40
N ALA A 729 -35.55 -20.17 -28.92
CA ALA A 729 -35.23 -20.12 -30.34
C ALA A 729 -33.77 -20.58 -30.58
N ASP A 730 -33.46 -20.86 -31.84
CA ASP A 730 -32.14 -21.34 -32.30
C ASP A 730 -31.68 -22.63 -31.61
N TYR A 731 -30.91 -22.54 -30.51
CA TYR A 731 -30.49 -23.66 -29.69
C TYR A 731 -30.48 -23.29 -28.19
N CYS A 732 -30.70 -24.30 -27.34
CA CYS A 732 -30.72 -24.21 -25.88
C CYS A 732 -30.21 -25.54 -25.29
N THR A 733 -28.99 -25.91 -25.67
CA THR A 733 -28.36 -27.16 -25.30
C THR A 733 -27.79 -27.07 -23.88
N ILE A 734 -28.19 -28.01 -23.02
CA ILE A 734 -27.64 -28.17 -21.67
C ILE A 734 -27.01 -29.56 -21.59
N THR A 735 -25.74 -29.65 -21.21
CA THR A 735 -24.97 -30.90 -21.14
C THR A 735 -24.38 -31.10 -19.74
N PHE A 736 -24.72 -32.21 -19.10
CA PHE A 736 -24.07 -32.63 -17.85
C PHE A 736 -22.88 -33.55 -18.17
N THR A 737 -21.66 -33.01 -18.09
CA THR A 737 -20.43 -33.71 -18.53
C THR A 737 -19.98 -34.82 -17.56
N ASP A 738 -20.55 -34.85 -16.35
CA ASP A 738 -20.44 -35.97 -15.40
C ASP A 738 -21.37 -37.15 -15.71
N ASN A 739 -22.14 -37.09 -16.81
CA ASN A 739 -23.01 -38.15 -17.32
C ASN A 739 -23.96 -38.75 -16.26
N PRO A 740 -24.79 -37.92 -15.60
CA PRO A 740 -25.59 -38.33 -14.45
C PRO A 740 -26.58 -39.43 -14.80
N VAL A 741 -26.60 -40.47 -13.96
CA VAL A 741 -27.52 -41.60 -14.08
C VAL A 741 -28.66 -41.45 -13.08
N TYR A 742 -29.90 -41.65 -13.54
CA TYR A 742 -31.09 -41.78 -12.72
C TYR A 742 -31.67 -43.19 -12.86
N ASN A 743 -31.43 -44.01 -11.84
CA ASN A 743 -31.96 -45.38 -11.75
C ASN A 743 -33.38 -45.34 -11.19
N SER A 744 -34.38 -45.59 -12.04
CA SER A 744 -35.78 -45.57 -11.64
C SER A 744 -36.29 -46.99 -11.38
N THR A 745 -36.83 -47.21 -10.18
CA THR A 745 -37.43 -48.49 -9.78
C THR A 745 -38.96 -48.54 -9.98
N ALA A 746 -39.56 -47.43 -10.41
CA ALA A 746 -40.99 -47.27 -10.66
C ALA A 746 -41.22 -46.30 -11.83
N SER A 747 -42.41 -46.31 -12.43
CA SER A 747 -42.76 -45.42 -13.54
C SER A 747 -42.72 -43.94 -13.16
N VAL A 748 -42.10 -43.11 -13.99
CA VAL A 748 -42.00 -41.65 -13.82
C VAL A 748 -43.18 -40.98 -14.51
N SER A 749 -43.89 -40.11 -13.78
CA SER A 749 -45.01 -39.34 -14.31
C SER A 749 -44.55 -38.14 -15.16
N SER A 750 -45.44 -37.70 -16.06
CA SER A 750 -45.26 -36.53 -16.92
C SER A 750 -44.88 -35.27 -16.11
N GLY A 751 -45.63 -34.99 -15.04
CA GLY A 751 -45.32 -33.93 -14.08
C GLY A 751 -43.98 -34.06 -13.30
N ASN A 752 -43.16 -35.07 -13.57
CA ASN A 752 -41.80 -35.19 -13.01
C ASN A 752 -40.69 -35.35 -14.07
N MET A 753 -40.99 -35.69 -15.33
CA MET A 753 -39.95 -35.98 -16.34
C MET A 753 -39.00 -34.81 -16.63
N TYR A 754 -39.47 -33.56 -16.53
CA TYR A 754 -38.64 -32.37 -16.75
C TYR A 754 -37.45 -32.26 -15.79
N LYS A 755 -37.51 -32.93 -14.62
CA LYS A 755 -36.45 -32.95 -13.60
C LYS A 755 -35.20 -33.72 -14.05
N TYR A 756 -35.32 -34.51 -15.12
CA TYR A 756 -34.27 -35.41 -15.59
C TYR A 756 -33.79 -35.10 -17.02
N ILE A 757 -34.00 -33.87 -17.48
CA ILE A 757 -33.45 -33.34 -18.74
C ILE A 757 -31.91 -33.49 -18.74
N SER A 758 -31.36 -33.96 -19.87
CA SER A 758 -29.94 -34.19 -20.11
C SER A 758 -29.28 -35.18 -19.13
N GLN A 759 -30.07 -36.14 -18.65
CA GLN A 759 -29.61 -37.23 -17.78
C GLN A 759 -29.85 -38.60 -18.44
N ARG A 760 -29.18 -39.62 -17.89
CA ARG A 760 -29.25 -41.02 -18.32
C ARG A 760 -30.26 -41.79 -17.47
N LEU A 761 -31.40 -42.13 -18.03
CA LEU A 761 -32.51 -42.80 -17.35
C LEU A 761 -32.38 -44.31 -17.49
N THR A 762 -32.51 -45.06 -16.39
CA THR A 762 -32.46 -46.54 -16.43
C THR A 762 -33.57 -47.16 -15.60
N ASN A 763 -33.86 -48.44 -15.85
CA ASN A 763 -34.71 -49.29 -15.03
C ASN A 763 -33.91 -50.25 -14.10
N GLN A 764 -32.66 -49.90 -13.79
CA GLN A 764 -31.81 -50.70 -12.91
C GLN A 764 -32.44 -50.86 -11.52
N GLY A 765 -32.63 -52.10 -11.08
CA GLY A 765 -33.26 -52.42 -9.80
C GLY A 765 -34.79 -52.44 -9.78
N ALA A 766 -35.47 -52.14 -10.90
CA ALA A 766 -36.93 -52.22 -10.98
C ALA A 766 -37.45 -53.67 -10.88
N SER A 767 -38.51 -53.90 -10.10
CA SER A 767 -39.15 -55.22 -9.95
C SER A 767 -40.18 -55.54 -11.05
N GLY A 768 -40.42 -54.60 -11.97
CA GLY A 768 -41.31 -54.75 -13.12
C GLY A 768 -40.99 -53.69 -14.20
N PRO A 769 -41.79 -53.60 -15.28
CA PRO A 769 -41.58 -52.63 -16.35
C PRO A 769 -41.64 -51.19 -15.84
N VAL A 770 -40.74 -50.34 -16.32
CA VAL A 770 -40.69 -48.90 -15.96
C VAL A 770 -41.21 -48.05 -17.12
N THR A 771 -42.23 -47.24 -16.87
CA THR A 771 -42.75 -46.27 -17.84
C THR A 771 -42.19 -44.87 -17.58
N PHE A 772 -41.48 -44.30 -18.54
CA PHE A 772 -41.16 -42.87 -18.57
C PHE A 772 -42.22 -42.15 -19.39
N ASN A 773 -43.08 -41.38 -18.73
CA ASN A 773 -44.17 -40.64 -19.38
C ASN A 773 -43.69 -39.23 -19.73
N PHE A 774 -43.24 -39.00 -20.95
CA PHE A 774 -42.80 -37.69 -21.40
C PHE A 774 -43.99 -36.71 -21.46
N ASN A 775 -43.70 -35.45 -21.10
CA ASN A 775 -44.61 -34.34 -21.32
C ASN A 775 -44.79 -34.09 -22.83
N SER A 776 -45.59 -33.08 -23.12
CA SER A 776 -45.46 -32.38 -24.39
C SER A 776 -44.01 -32.06 -24.70
N ALA A 777 -43.65 -32.22 -25.98
CA ALA A 777 -42.53 -31.49 -26.58
C ALA A 777 -42.93 -30.01 -26.63
N SER A 778 -43.06 -29.40 -25.46
CA SER A 778 -43.30 -27.98 -25.28
C SER A 778 -41.96 -27.26 -25.20
N ALA A 779 -42.00 -25.93 -25.26
CA ALA A 779 -40.79 -25.13 -25.21
C ALA A 779 -39.89 -25.41 -23.98
N SER A 780 -40.42 -25.86 -22.82
CA SER A 780 -39.56 -26.30 -21.70
C SER A 780 -38.61 -27.44 -22.05
N SER A 781 -38.99 -28.34 -22.97
CA SER A 781 -38.14 -29.41 -23.49
C SER A 781 -37.38 -29.06 -24.78
N PHE A 782 -37.50 -27.82 -25.29
CA PHE A 782 -36.78 -27.38 -26.49
C PHE A 782 -35.27 -27.66 -26.35
N ASP A 783 -34.69 -28.27 -27.39
CA ASP A 783 -33.29 -28.67 -27.52
C ASP A 783 -32.74 -29.58 -26.40
N SER A 784 -33.63 -30.16 -25.61
CA SER A 784 -33.27 -31.03 -24.48
C SER A 784 -33.03 -32.47 -24.95
N THR A 785 -32.00 -33.12 -24.41
CA THR A 785 -31.71 -34.54 -24.70
C THR A 785 -32.05 -35.44 -23.52
N TYR A 786 -32.29 -36.71 -23.79
CA TYR A 786 -32.36 -37.78 -22.78
C TYR A 786 -31.64 -39.01 -23.32
N LEU A 787 -30.88 -39.69 -22.47
CA LEU A 787 -30.37 -41.04 -22.73
C LEU A 787 -31.24 -42.02 -21.94
N ILE A 788 -31.63 -43.12 -22.55
CA ILE A 788 -32.43 -44.18 -21.92
C ILE A 788 -31.71 -45.51 -22.11
N ASP A 789 -31.47 -46.24 -21.02
CA ASP A 789 -30.84 -47.56 -21.03
C ASP A 789 -31.71 -48.61 -20.35
N ASN A 790 -32.10 -49.64 -21.09
CA ASN A 790 -32.79 -50.81 -20.57
C ASN A 790 -31.79 -51.77 -19.92
N LEU A 791 -31.42 -51.52 -18.67
CA LEU A 791 -30.45 -52.31 -17.91
C LEU A 791 -31.05 -53.57 -17.26
N ASN A 792 -32.37 -53.78 -17.39
CA ASN A 792 -33.12 -54.85 -16.72
C ASN A 792 -34.12 -55.53 -17.67
N GLY A 793 -34.15 -56.86 -17.68
CA GLY A 793 -35.05 -57.65 -18.55
C GLY A 793 -36.55 -57.42 -18.34
N ASN A 794 -36.95 -56.75 -17.26
CA ASN A 794 -38.32 -56.30 -17.03
C ASN A 794 -38.80 -55.20 -18.02
N GLY A 795 -37.86 -54.54 -18.71
CA GLY A 795 -38.16 -53.62 -19.82
C GLY A 795 -38.48 -52.17 -19.45
N ILE A 796 -38.50 -51.34 -20.48
CA ILE A 796 -38.82 -49.90 -20.44
C ILE A 796 -39.95 -49.60 -21.43
N ILE A 797 -40.83 -48.69 -21.03
CA ILE A 797 -41.87 -48.08 -21.87
C ILE A 797 -41.65 -46.57 -21.88
N LEU A 798 -41.63 -45.96 -23.06
CA LEU A 798 -41.56 -44.51 -23.29
C LEU A 798 -42.92 -44.08 -23.84
N ASN A 799 -43.63 -43.24 -23.10
CA ASN A 799 -44.95 -42.74 -23.46
C ASN A 799 -44.87 -41.25 -23.80
N PHE A 800 -45.33 -40.85 -24.98
CA PHE A 800 -45.31 -39.49 -25.49
C PHE A 800 -46.75 -39.01 -25.68
N SER A 801 -47.33 -38.44 -24.63
CA SER A 801 -48.75 -38.10 -24.60
C SER A 801 -49.05 -36.83 -25.41
N GLY A 802 -49.58 -37.01 -26.63
CA GLY A 802 -50.03 -35.93 -27.52
C GLY A 802 -49.02 -35.53 -28.60
N TYR A 803 -47.87 -36.20 -28.68
CA TYR A 803 -46.73 -35.88 -29.54
C TYR A 803 -46.06 -37.18 -29.97
N ASN A 804 -45.35 -37.16 -31.09
CA ASN A 804 -44.77 -38.37 -31.65
C ASN A 804 -43.25 -38.41 -31.52
N LEU A 805 -42.70 -39.61 -31.28
CA LEU A 805 -41.29 -39.88 -31.45
C LEU A 805 -41.00 -40.29 -32.91
N MET A 806 -39.94 -39.70 -33.48
CA MET A 806 -39.56 -39.82 -34.88
C MET A 806 -38.17 -40.47 -35.03
N PRO A 807 -37.89 -41.27 -36.08
CA PRO A 807 -38.83 -41.72 -37.12
C PRO A 807 -39.72 -42.89 -36.62
N GLY A 808 -40.99 -42.85 -37.00
CA GLY A 808 -41.97 -43.91 -36.72
C GLY A 808 -43.34 -43.40 -36.30
N ASN A 809 -43.42 -42.14 -35.87
CA ASN A 809 -44.66 -41.39 -35.65
C ASN A 809 -45.61 -42.07 -34.63
N ARG A 810 -45.04 -42.59 -33.52
CA ARG A 810 -45.78 -43.29 -32.45
C ARG A 810 -45.78 -42.48 -31.15
N SER A 811 -46.87 -42.60 -30.40
CA SER A 811 -47.04 -42.07 -29.04
C SER A 811 -46.51 -43.01 -27.94
N THR A 812 -46.07 -44.22 -28.28
CA THR A 812 -45.45 -45.15 -27.34
C THR A 812 -44.37 -45.95 -28.03
N TYR A 813 -43.24 -46.14 -27.33
CA TYR A 813 -42.13 -47.01 -27.71
C TYR A 813 -41.76 -47.87 -26.50
N SER A 814 -41.29 -49.09 -26.73
CA SER A 814 -40.96 -50.03 -25.67
C SER A 814 -39.79 -50.93 -26.02
N SER A 815 -39.06 -51.39 -25.00
CA SER A 815 -38.06 -52.44 -25.16
C SER A 815 -38.03 -53.35 -23.95
N SER A 816 -38.13 -54.65 -24.17
CA SER A 816 -37.88 -55.69 -23.16
C SER A 816 -36.46 -56.26 -23.25
N GLN A 817 -35.71 -55.97 -24.33
CA GLN A 817 -34.36 -56.47 -24.54
C GLN A 817 -33.38 -55.71 -23.64
N GLN A 818 -32.81 -56.39 -22.65
CA GLN A 818 -31.72 -55.87 -21.82
C GLN A 818 -30.52 -55.46 -22.70
N GLY A 819 -29.92 -54.31 -22.38
CA GLY A 819 -28.86 -53.69 -23.19
C GLY A 819 -29.36 -52.82 -24.34
N SER A 820 -30.68 -52.68 -24.54
CA SER A 820 -31.22 -51.69 -25.48
C SER A 820 -31.02 -50.28 -24.95
N TYR A 821 -30.67 -49.37 -25.85
CA TYR A 821 -30.39 -47.97 -25.55
C TYR A 821 -31.06 -47.05 -26.58
N LEU A 822 -31.45 -45.85 -26.14
CA LEU A 822 -32.06 -44.83 -26.97
C LEU A 822 -31.60 -43.44 -26.53
N LYS A 823 -31.09 -42.65 -27.47
CA LYS A 823 -30.87 -41.21 -27.28
C LYS A 823 -31.96 -40.45 -28.00
N ILE A 824 -32.69 -39.60 -27.29
CA ILE A 824 -33.73 -38.74 -27.86
C ILE A 824 -33.42 -37.26 -27.65
N ARG A 825 -33.88 -36.42 -28.57
CA ARG A 825 -33.85 -34.94 -28.49
C ARG A 825 -35.25 -34.40 -28.79
N ALA A 826 -35.67 -33.35 -28.10
CA ALA A 826 -36.88 -32.61 -28.44
C ALA A 826 -36.54 -31.32 -29.19
N ASP A 827 -37.31 -30.97 -30.23
CA ASP A 827 -37.18 -29.70 -30.98
C ASP A 827 -38.22 -28.65 -30.54
N GLY A 828 -38.99 -28.92 -29.49
CA GLY A 828 -40.11 -28.08 -29.04
C GLY A 828 -41.42 -28.29 -29.81
N VAL A 829 -41.50 -29.32 -30.67
CA VAL A 829 -42.73 -29.79 -31.33
C VAL A 829 -42.85 -31.32 -31.30
N ASN A 830 -41.76 -32.06 -31.51
CA ASN A 830 -41.70 -33.52 -31.49
C ASN A 830 -40.46 -34.00 -30.72
N TYR A 831 -40.38 -35.32 -30.51
CA TYR A 831 -39.14 -35.98 -30.09
C TYR A 831 -38.53 -36.72 -31.28
N TYR A 832 -37.20 -36.79 -31.33
CA TYR A 832 -36.44 -37.47 -32.36
C TYR A 832 -35.45 -38.45 -31.74
N ILE A 833 -35.39 -39.67 -32.27
CA ILE A 833 -34.34 -40.64 -32.03
C ILE A 833 -33.08 -40.13 -32.72
N ILE A 834 -32.06 -39.82 -31.94
CA ILE A 834 -30.73 -39.42 -32.39
C ILE A 834 -29.81 -40.65 -32.52
N GLU A 835 -30.01 -41.64 -31.65
CA GLU A 835 -29.22 -42.87 -31.60
C GLU A 835 -30.09 -44.00 -31.03
N SER A 836 -29.96 -45.21 -31.56
CA SER A 836 -30.69 -46.39 -31.05
C SER A 836 -29.84 -47.65 -31.14
N VAL A 837 -29.90 -48.47 -30.09
CA VAL A 837 -29.28 -49.79 -30.01
C VAL A 837 -30.30 -50.77 -29.41
N GLY A 838 -30.31 -52.00 -29.92
CA GLY A 838 -31.30 -53.03 -29.53
C GLY A 838 -32.67 -52.84 -30.18
N THR A 839 -33.64 -53.64 -29.75
CA THR A 839 -34.98 -53.69 -30.35
C THR A 839 -35.93 -52.74 -29.62
N TRP A 840 -36.54 -51.82 -30.36
CA TRP A 840 -37.58 -50.91 -29.87
C TRP A 840 -38.86 -51.10 -30.69
N GLN A 841 -40.00 -51.31 -30.00
CA GLN A 841 -41.34 -51.56 -30.56
C GLN A 841 -42.29 -50.42 -30.22
#